data_AF-A0AA35X2P2-F1
#
_entry.id   AF-A0AA35X2P2-F1
#
_cell.length_a   1.000
_cell.length_b   1.000
_cell.length_c   1.000
_cell.angle_alpha   90.00
_cell.angle_beta   90.00
_cell.angle_gamma   90.00
#
_symmetry.space_group_name_H-M   'P 1'
#
loop_
_entity.id
_entity.type
_entity.pdbx_description
1 polymer ?
#
loop_
_entity_poly.entity_id
_entity_poly.type
_entity_poly.pdbx_seq_one_letter_code
_entity_poly.pdbx_strand_id
1 'polypeptide(L)'
;MTLNARCVCPTIDAVLLTISTTHQPATDLGFLLHKNPGRLQSFTLPFGRADVFYPEAESDRCTVALLLDIDPVGLVRHKSGAPSSGGWLEQYVNDRPYVASSHLSVAIASVFGSALAGASKERPELAESAIPLEARIAAVPSREGADLIRSLFEPLGYTVETHGHPLDTRFPEWGASPYFSVHLTSESRLRDLLAHLYVLLPVLDDNKHYWVGDDEVEKLMRFGEGWLGNHPQRDLISFRYLKHQRGLVRQALDQLFEAGQADPGVTAARQEQEEERLETPLRLGEQRIQAVLATLRMLGATKVLDLGCGEGRLIGELLGEPAIRSITGLDVSHRALETARLRLHLDTLPAQQRDHITLLHGSLTYRDKRLSGFDAAVAMEVIEHIDAPRLDAFEEVVFGSAKPGAVLITTPNAEYNTLFGGLPAGAFRHRDHRFEWTRGQFQAWARQAADRRKYDIAIPELCLVALIGPTGSGKSSFAASHFMPTEVVSSDICRAMVADDATDQAATPDAFALLNFIAATRLRAGRLTVIDATSVQPQARKSLVALAREHDCLPNVPDRQFGSQVVRRQADQLRRSLRGLKREGFRHVFVLDSPEEVEAATIERVPLWVNLQHEHGPFDIIGDVHGCYDELVILLERLGYRLETSAGADGETGFSASHPEGRKAVFVGDLVDRGPGVAEVLKLVMGMVSGGVALCVAGNHESKLVRKLRGRNVQVSHGLAESLAQLELESPTFRQRVAQFLDGLISHYCA
;
A
#
# COMPACT_ATOMS: atom_id res chain seq x y z
N MET A 1 20.81 26.50 63.05
CA MET A 1 20.27 27.86 62.88
C MET A 1 19.00 27.73 62.07
N THR A 2 17.87 27.86 62.73
CA THR A 2 16.50 27.71 62.22
C THR A 2 16.22 28.83 61.21
N LEU A 3 16.24 28.51 59.92
CA LEU A 3 15.71 29.40 58.88
C LEU A 3 14.23 29.08 58.69
N ASN A 4 13.42 29.76 59.51
CA ASN A 4 12.00 29.99 59.23
C ASN A 4 11.90 30.79 57.92
N ALA A 5 11.78 30.11 56.78
CA ALA A 5 11.46 30.72 55.51
C ALA A 5 10.03 30.37 55.12
N ARG A 6 9.06 31.10 55.72
CA ARG A 6 7.80 31.38 55.02
C ARG A 6 8.13 32.27 53.83
N CYS A 7 8.61 31.67 52.74
CA CYS A 7 8.69 32.35 51.46
C CYS A 7 7.34 32.20 50.78
N VAL A 8 6.42 33.11 51.10
CA VAL A 8 5.40 33.51 50.15
C VAL A 8 6.18 34.24 49.06
N CYS A 9 6.55 33.52 48.00
CA CYS A 9 7.13 34.12 46.80
C CYS A 9 5.97 34.36 45.82
N PRO A 10 5.38 35.57 45.77
CA PRO A 10 4.68 35.96 44.55
C PRO A 10 5.76 36.11 43.47
N THR A 11 5.45 35.71 42.23
CA THR A 11 6.36 35.66 41.07
C THR A 11 7.52 34.67 41.18
N ILE A 12 7.25 33.38 40.94
CA ILE A 12 8.28 32.49 40.40
C ILE A 12 8.12 32.50 38.88
N ASP A 13 8.98 33.28 38.23
CA ASP A 13 9.14 33.40 36.77
C ASP A 13 9.83 32.17 36.15
N ALA A 14 9.69 30.98 36.76
CA ALA A 14 10.49 29.80 36.45
C ALA A 14 9.70 28.50 36.61
N VAL A 15 10.01 27.49 35.79
CA VAL A 15 9.38 26.18 35.86
C VAL A 15 9.97 25.38 37.03
N LEU A 16 9.12 24.91 37.94
CA LEU A 16 9.53 24.17 39.14
C LEU A 16 8.89 22.78 39.18
N LEU A 17 9.74 21.76 39.34
CA LEU A 17 9.38 20.39 39.72
C LEU A 17 9.98 20.08 41.08
N THR A 18 9.18 19.56 42.01
CA THR A 18 9.69 18.98 43.26
C THR A 18 9.32 17.52 43.37
N ILE A 19 10.22 16.69 43.89
CA ILE A 19 9.97 15.28 44.21
C ILE A 19 10.31 15.05 45.68
N SER A 20 9.37 14.58 46.47
CA SER A 20 9.54 14.24 47.88
C SER A 20 9.35 12.73 48.11
N THR A 21 9.97 12.22 49.17
CA THR A 21 9.71 10.89 49.70
C THR A 21 9.72 10.90 51.23
N THR A 22 8.96 10.00 51.82
CA THR A 22 8.96 9.69 53.26
C THR A 22 9.46 8.26 53.55
N HIS A 23 10.13 7.62 52.56
CA HIS A 23 10.90 6.41 52.81
C HIS A 23 11.92 6.65 53.91
N GLN A 24 12.32 5.63 54.69
CA GLN A 24 13.31 5.81 55.76
C GLN A 24 14.60 5.02 55.49
N PRO A 25 15.77 5.71 55.45
CA PRO A 25 15.95 7.15 55.61
C PRO A 25 15.60 7.93 54.33
N ALA A 26 14.86 9.04 54.44
CA ALA A 26 14.36 9.78 53.28
C ALA A 26 15.49 10.41 52.46
N THR A 27 16.62 10.71 53.11
CA THR A 27 17.84 11.19 52.47
C THR A 27 18.39 10.25 51.41
N ASP A 28 17.99 8.97 51.38
CA ASP A 28 18.37 8.04 50.32
C ASP A 28 17.89 8.47 48.93
N LEU A 29 16.91 9.37 48.84
CA LEU A 29 16.52 10.06 47.62
C LEU A 29 17.73 10.72 46.90
N GLY A 30 18.70 11.23 47.67
CA GLY A 30 19.93 11.80 47.13
C GLY A 30 20.79 10.80 46.36
N PHE A 31 20.90 9.57 46.87
CA PHE A 31 21.61 8.49 46.19
C PHE A 31 20.85 8.01 44.97
N LEU A 32 19.52 7.88 45.07
CA LEU A 32 18.68 7.48 43.94
C LEU A 32 18.77 8.48 42.77
N LEU A 33 18.81 9.79 43.05
CA LEU A 33 18.91 10.85 42.04
C LEU A 33 20.35 11.18 41.60
N HIS A 34 21.36 10.61 42.27
CA HIS A 34 22.77 10.98 42.10
C HIS A 34 22.99 12.49 42.31
N LYS A 35 22.35 13.04 43.35
CA LYS A 35 22.46 14.46 43.72
C LYS A 35 22.64 14.57 45.21
N ASN A 36 23.75 15.17 45.62
CA ASN A 36 24.08 15.33 47.02
C ASN A 36 23.18 16.41 47.65
N PRO A 37 22.40 16.11 48.71
CA PRO A 37 21.53 17.09 49.35
C PRO A 37 22.23 18.34 49.90
N GLY A 38 23.52 18.23 50.25
CA GLY A 38 24.33 19.34 50.73
C GLY A 38 24.94 20.22 49.63
N ARG A 39 24.61 20.00 48.34
CA ARG A 39 25.17 20.77 47.22
C ARG A 39 24.10 21.21 46.24
N LEU A 40 23.97 22.53 46.06
CA LEU A 40 23.32 23.12 44.88
C LEU A 40 24.15 22.77 43.63
N GLN A 41 23.49 22.33 42.57
CA GLN A 41 24.12 22.02 41.29
C GLN A 41 23.40 22.72 40.15
N SER A 42 24.15 23.32 39.23
CA SER A 42 23.62 24.02 38.06
C SER A 42 24.06 23.31 36.78
N PHE A 43 23.15 23.18 35.82
CA PHE A 43 23.37 22.50 34.54
C PHE A 43 22.99 23.44 33.39
N THR A 44 23.87 23.59 32.42
CA THR A 44 23.57 24.35 31.19
C THR A 44 22.77 23.48 30.22
N LEU A 45 21.66 24.01 29.72
CA LEU A 45 20.79 23.39 28.73
C LEU A 45 20.77 24.21 27.43
N PRO A 46 20.38 23.62 26.28
CA PRO A 46 20.34 24.35 25.00
C PRO A 46 19.43 25.58 24.99
N PHE A 47 18.50 25.66 25.93
CA PHE A 47 17.47 26.71 26.05
C PHE A 47 17.56 27.48 27.36
N GLY A 48 18.63 27.31 28.15
CA GLY A 48 18.77 27.99 29.43
C GLY A 48 19.60 27.20 30.44
N ARG A 49 19.15 27.17 31.69
CA ARG A 49 19.83 26.53 32.81
C ARG A 49 18.83 25.77 33.70
N ALA A 50 19.31 24.69 34.33
CA ALA A 50 18.58 23.96 35.36
C ALA A 50 19.37 23.94 36.66
N ASP A 51 18.72 24.31 37.77
CA ASP A 51 19.30 24.25 39.11
C ASP A 51 18.63 23.13 39.91
N VAL A 52 19.44 22.32 40.60
CA VAL A 52 18.99 21.27 41.51
C VAL A 52 19.49 21.52 42.91
N PHE A 53 18.56 21.49 43.87
CA PHE A 53 18.84 21.61 45.29
C PHE A 53 17.80 20.86 46.11
N TYR A 54 18.08 20.69 47.40
CA TYR A 54 17.20 20.02 48.33
C TYR A 54 16.68 21.05 49.34
N PRO A 55 15.44 21.57 49.16
CA PRO A 55 14.84 22.43 50.17
C PRO A 55 14.65 21.74 51.54
N GLU A 56 14.57 20.40 51.54
CA GLU A 56 14.36 19.59 52.74
C GLU A 56 15.13 18.27 52.58
N ALA A 57 15.91 17.87 53.58
CA ALA A 57 16.73 16.67 53.57
C ALA A 57 16.90 16.11 54.98
N GLU A 58 15.78 15.69 55.57
CA GLU A 58 15.71 15.09 56.90
C GLU A 58 15.51 13.56 56.77
N SER A 59 15.62 12.84 57.89
CA SER A 59 15.53 11.36 57.88
C SER A 59 14.11 10.84 57.61
N ASP A 60 13.10 11.63 57.93
CA ASP A 60 11.67 11.33 57.79
C ASP A 60 11.06 11.89 56.50
N ARG A 61 11.60 12.99 55.97
CA ARG A 61 11.21 13.57 54.68
C ARG A 61 12.39 14.20 53.96
N CYS A 62 12.48 13.93 52.66
CA CYS A 62 13.48 14.52 51.78
C CYS A 62 12.80 14.98 50.50
N THR A 63 13.10 16.21 50.08
CA THR A 63 12.51 16.85 48.91
C THR A 63 13.62 17.42 48.03
N VAL A 64 13.67 17.02 46.77
CA VAL A 64 14.49 17.65 45.73
C VAL A 64 13.65 18.66 44.95
N ALA A 65 14.28 19.75 44.50
CA ALA A 65 13.73 20.73 43.58
C ALA A 65 14.59 20.78 42.31
N LEU A 66 13.93 20.77 41.15
CA LEU A 66 14.48 21.06 39.83
C LEU A 66 13.83 22.35 39.33
N LEU A 67 14.62 23.42 39.27
CA LEU A 67 14.20 24.75 38.84
C LEU A 67 14.79 25.06 37.46
N LEU A 68 13.95 25.44 36.49
CA LEU A 68 14.39 25.82 35.15
C LEU A 68 14.32 27.32 34.95
N ASP A 69 15.44 27.85 34.47
CA ASP A 69 15.66 29.23 34.10
C ASP A 69 15.89 29.26 32.58
N ILE A 70 14.82 29.48 31.83
CA ILE A 70 14.80 29.39 30.37
C ILE A 70 15.10 30.77 29.77
N ASP A 71 16.01 30.84 28.79
CA ASP A 71 16.34 32.09 28.09
C ASP A 71 15.35 32.34 26.92
N PRO A 72 14.38 33.27 27.07
CA PRO A 72 13.42 33.58 26.02
C PRO A 72 14.06 34.14 24.75
N VAL A 73 15.19 34.84 24.86
CA VAL A 73 15.87 35.46 23.71
C VAL A 73 16.65 34.42 22.91
N GLY A 74 17.32 33.49 23.61
CA GLY A 74 18.00 32.35 23.00
C GLY A 74 17.05 31.44 22.20
N LEU A 75 15.83 31.21 22.71
CA LEU A 75 14.80 30.40 22.05
C LEU A 75 14.40 30.92 20.65
N VAL A 76 14.44 32.24 20.42
CA VAL A 76 14.03 32.86 19.15
C VAL A 76 15.17 32.91 18.14
N ARG A 77 16.40 33.23 18.59
CA ARG A 77 17.55 33.47 17.69
C ARG A 77 18.03 32.23 16.93
N HIS A 78 17.70 31.03 17.40
CA HIS A 78 18.14 29.76 16.80
C HIS A 78 17.11 29.13 15.83
N LYS A 79 15.97 29.78 15.55
CA LYS A 79 14.99 29.27 14.56
C LYS A 79 15.23 29.84 13.16
N SER A 80 15.80 29.02 12.27
CA SER A 80 15.81 29.25 10.82
C SER A 80 14.55 28.62 10.20
N GLY A 81 13.42 29.34 10.15
CA GLY A 81 12.19 28.84 9.52
C GLY A 81 10.97 29.74 9.72
N ALA A 82 10.07 29.76 8.73
CA ALA A 82 8.84 30.58 8.73
C ALA A 82 7.87 30.20 9.86
N PRO A 83 7.09 31.15 10.40
CA PRO A 83 6.24 30.91 11.57
C PRO A 83 5.03 30.03 11.22
N SER A 84 4.80 29.00 12.04
CA SER A 84 3.50 28.34 12.11
C SER A 84 2.57 29.18 12.99
N SER A 85 1.55 29.76 12.34
CA SER A 85 0.28 30.24 12.92
C SER A 85 0.26 31.39 13.94
N GLY A 86 1.40 31.97 14.34
CA GLY A 86 1.47 33.11 15.27
C GLY A 86 2.08 34.37 14.64
N GLY A 87 1.53 35.55 14.95
CA GLY A 87 2.10 36.84 14.51
C GLY A 87 3.54 37.05 15.02
N TRP A 88 4.31 37.95 14.41
CA TRP A 88 5.71 38.25 14.74
C TRP A 88 5.98 38.54 16.24
N LEU A 89 4.96 38.94 17.00
CA LEU A 89 5.04 39.24 18.44
C LEU A 89 5.08 37.99 19.33
N GLU A 90 4.41 36.89 18.95
CA GLU A 90 4.34 35.64 19.74
C GLU A 90 5.71 34.93 19.84
N GLN A 91 6.63 35.24 18.94
CA GLN A 91 8.00 34.75 19.02
C GLN A 91 8.72 35.33 20.24
N TYR A 92 8.50 36.61 20.57
CA TYR A 92 9.21 37.30 21.65
C TYR A 92 8.48 37.24 22.99
N VAL A 93 7.15 37.18 22.99
CA VAL A 93 6.32 37.09 24.19
C VAL A 93 5.48 35.82 24.12
N ASN A 94 5.88 34.81 24.89
CA ASN A 94 5.17 33.55 25.02
C ASN A 94 5.34 32.96 26.42
N ASP A 95 4.54 31.96 26.72
CA ASP A 95 4.45 31.26 28.00
C ASP A 95 5.61 30.28 28.25
N ARG A 96 6.43 29.97 27.24
CA ARG A 96 7.38 28.85 27.26
C ARG A 96 8.42 28.86 28.37
N PRO A 97 8.96 30.03 28.77
CA PRO A 97 9.88 30.07 29.91
C PRO A 97 9.24 29.68 31.26
N TYR A 98 7.91 29.70 31.33
CA TYR A 98 7.16 29.65 32.59
C TYR A 98 6.32 28.37 32.74
N VAL A 99 6.23 27.54 31.71
CA VAL A 99 5.36 26.35 31.69
C VAL A 99 6.15 25.04 31.67
N ALA A 100 5.67 24.06 32.43
CA ALA A 100 6.15 22.69 32.50
C ALA A 100 5.81 21.92 31.20
N SER A 101 6.54 22.29 30.14
CA SER A 101 6.42 21.77 28.77
C SER A 101 7.47 20.69 28.48
N SER A 102 7.70 20.38 27.19
CA SER A 102 8.77 19.49 26.75
C SER A 102 10.17 19.86 27.26
N HIS A 103 10.41 21.14 27.59
CA HIS A 103 11.67 21.59 28.19
C HIS A 103 11.94 20.94 29.55
N LEU A 104 10.90 20.70 30.35
CA LEU A 104 11.03 20.02 31.64
C LEU A 104 11.42 18.55 31.45
N SER A 105 10.85 17.86 30.45
CA SER A 105 11.28 16.50 30.10
C SER A 105 12.76 16.44 29.71
N VAL A 106 13.24 17.39 28.90
CA VAL A 106 14.66 17.46 28.52
C VAL A 106 15.55 17.70 29.75
N ALA A 107 15.12 18.56 30.66
CA ALA A 107 15.85 18.79 31.91
C ALA A 107 15.89 17.54 32.80
N ILE A 108 14.77 16.82 32.96
CA ILE A 108 14.72 15.56 33.70
C ILE A 108 15.74 14.56 33.13
N ALA A 109 15.75 14.36 31.81
CA ALA A 109 16.69 13.45 31.17
C ALA A 109 18.16 13.89 31.33
N SER A 110 18.44 15.19 31.21
CA SER A 110 19.81 15.72 31.33
C SER A 110 20.33 15.67 32.77
N VAL A 111 19.47 15.89 33.76
CA VAL A 111 19.86 16.11 35.15
C VAL A 111 19.72 14.84 35.98
N PHE A 112 18.65 14.08 35.75
CA PHE A 112 18.32 12.83 36.45
C PHE A 112 18.48 11.58 35.58
N GLY A 113 19.27 11.65 34.50
CA GLY A 113 19.44 10.55 33.53
C GLY A 113 19.81 9.20 34.15
N SER A 114 20.70 9.16 35.16
CA SER A 114 21.05 7.90 35.86
C SER A 114 19.86 7.30 36.60
N ALA A 115 19.08 8.12 37.29
CA ALA A 115 17.89 7.70 38.02
C ALA A 115 16.76 7.27 37.07
N LEU A 116 16.59 8.00 35.96
CA LEU A 116 15.67 7.67 34.88
C LEU A 116 16.02 6.33 34.21
N ALA A 117 17.31 5.97 34.15
CA ALA A 117 17.77 4.65 33.70
C ALA A 117 17.66 3.55 34.76
N GLY A 118 17.12 3.86 35.96
CA GLY A 118 17.00 2.90 37.07
C GLY A 118 18.30 2.58 37.79
N ALA A 119 19.38 3.33 37.56
CA ALA A 119 20.68 3.03 38.14
C ALA A 119 20.90 3.78 39.47
N SER A 120 21.32 3.07 40.52
CA SER A 120 21.88 3.63 41.75
C SER A 120 23.00 2.72 42.26
N LYS A 121 24.23 3.24 42.36
CA LYS A 121 25.39 2.42 42.74
C LYS A 121 25.39 2.15 44.25
N GLU A 122 24.99 3.13 45.02
CA GLU A 122 25.00 3.12 46.48
C GLU A 122 23.75 2.48 47.07
N ARG A 123 22.64 2.45 46.30
CA ARG A 123 21.34 1.90 46.72
C ARG A 123 20.66 1.11 45.58
N PRO A 124 21.26 0.01 45.09
CA PRO A 124 20.71 -0.75 43.95
C PRO A 124 19.36 -1.41 44.27
N GLU A 125 19.21 -1.98 45.47
CA GLU A 125 17.95 -2.62 45.89
C GLU A 125 16.80 -1.61 46.01
N LEU A 126 17.09 -0.42 46.52
CA LEU A 126 16.10 0.64 46.67
C LEU A 126 15.65 1.21 45.31
N ALA A 127 16.55 1.27 44.32
CA ALA A 127 16.21 1.75 42.98
C ALA A 127 15.16 0.88 42.26
N GLU A 128 15.12 -0.43 42.58
CA GLU A 128 14.13 -1.38 42.07
C GLU A 128 12.90 -1.53 42.99
N SER A 129 12.88 -0.85 44.13
CA SER A 129 11.78 -0.93 45.11
C SER A 129 10.76 0.17 44.89
N ALA A 130 9.48 -0.13 45.16
CA ALA A 130 8.45 0.89 45.23
C ALA A 130 8.59 1.66 46.55
N ILE A 131 8.56 2.98 46.50
CA ILE A 131 8.64 3.87 47.66
C ILE A 131 7.55 4.94 47.59
N PRO A 132 7.11 5.50 48.72
CA PRO A 132 6.18 6.61 48.72
C PRO A 132 6.83 7.83 48.08
N LEU A 133 6.24 8.32 46.99
CA LEU A 133 6.72 9.45 46.21
C LEU A 133 5.60 10.49 46.04
N GLU A 134 6.01 11.75 46.13
CA GLU A 134 5.16 12.92 45.93
C GLU A 134 5.85 13.82 44.89
N ALA A 135 5.19 14.14 43.78
CA ALA A 135 5.71 15.07 42.78
C ALA A 135 4.78 16.28 42.65
N ARG A 136 5.35 17.49 42.66
CA ARG A 136 4.60 18.73 42.43
C ARG A 136 5.15 19.51 41.25
N ILE A 137 4.25 20.01 40.42
CA ILE A 137 4.58 20.72 39.18
C ILE A 137 3.76 22.00 39.14
N ALA A 138 4.43 23.15 39.08
CA ALA A 138 3.78 24.43 39.31
C ALA A 138 2.82 24.86 38.18
N ALA A 139 3.19 24.66 36.91
CA ALA A 139 2.47 25.21 35.76
C ALA A 139 2.42 24.22 34.59
N VAL A 140 1.57 23.21 34.68
CA VAL A 140 1.33 22.23 33.60
C VAL A 140 0.26 22.76 32.65
N PRO A 141 0.56 22.90 31.34
CA PRO A 141 -0.44 23.28 30.35
C PRO A 141 -1.42 22.11 30.09
N SER A 142 -2.72 22.38 30.10
CA SER A 142 -3.75 21.46 29.63
C SER A 142 -4.94 22.23 29.06
N ARG A 143 -5.01 22.34 27.74
CA ARG A 143 -6.10 23.05 27.04
C ARG A 143 -7.45 22.35 27.15
N GLU A 144 -7.44 21.05 27.41
CA GLU A 144 -8.63 20.21 27.61
C GLU A 144 -9.04 20.11 29.09
N GLY A 145 -8.39 20.88 29.97
CA GLY A 145 -8.71 20.95 31.38
C GLY A 145 -8.06 19.85 32.24
N ALA A 146 -8.47 19.79 33.50
CA ALA A 146 -7.90 18.89 34.50
C ALA A 146 -8.17 17.40 34.23
N ASP A 147 -9.25 17.09 33.51
CA ASP A 147 -9.66 15.70 33.25
C ASP A 147 -8.66 14.96 32.35
N LEU A 148 -8.03 15.66 31.41
CA LEU A 148 -6.94 15.09 30.61
C LEU A 148 -5.77 14.67 31.52
N ILE A 149 -5.36 15.53 32.45
CA ILE A 149 -4.26 15.25 33.39
C ILE A 149 -4.58 14.00 34.21
N ARG A 150 -5.80 13.92 34.76
CA ARG A 150 -6.27 12.73 35.50
C ARG A 150 -6.25 11.47 34.64
N SER A 151 -6.78 11.55 33.42
CA SER A 151 -6.84 10.42 32.48
C SER A 151 -5.47 9.85 32.07
N LEU A 152 -4.40 10.64 32.22
CA LEU A 152 -3.03 10.24 31.91
C LEU A 152 -2.27 9.67 33.12
N PHE A 153 -2.55 10.15 34.33
CA PHE A 153 -1.79 9.73 35.53
C PHE A 153 -2.56 8.74 36.42
N GLU A 154 -3.88 8.85 36.58
CA GLU A 154 -4.63 7.93 37.44
C GLU A 154 -4.51 6.45 37.01
N PRO A 155 -4.52 6.08 35.71
CA PRO A 155 -4.32 4.68 35.30
C PRO A 155 -2.96 4.09 35.66
N LEU A 156 -1.97 4.93 35.98
CA LEU A 156 -0.63 4.53 36.42
C LEU A 156 -0.53 4.35 37.94
N GLY A 157 -1.64 4.51 38.67
CA GLY A 157 -1.70 4.36 40.12
C GLY A 157 -1.39 5.64 40.90
N TYR A 158 -1.39 6.81 40.25
CA TYR A 158 -1.25 8.09 40.94
C TYR A 158 -2.58 8.55 41.53
N THR A 159 -2.52 9.11 42.75
CA THR A 159 -3.53 10.07 43.21
C THR A 159 -3.17 11.43 42.63
N VAL A 160 -4.12 12.04 41.91
CA VAL A 160 -3.90 13.27 41.15
C VAL A 160 -4.73 14.42 41.71
N GLU A 161 -4.06 15.42 42.27
CA GLU A 161 -4.67 16.68 42.67
C GLU A 161 -4.28 17.78 41.68
N THR A 162 -5.26 18.55 41.22
CA THR A 162 -5.06 19.64 40.27
C THR A 162 -5.68 20.93 40.80
N HIS A 163 -4.95 22.04 40.63
CA HIS A 163 -5.43 23.38 40.95
C HIS A 163 -5.27 24.28 39.72
N GLY A 164 -6.39 24.66 39.11
CA GLY A 164 -6.41 25.58 37.97
C GLY A 164 -6.22 27.04 38.41
N HIS A 165 -5.60 27.85 37.55
CA HIS A 165 -5.36 29.27 37.82
C HIS A 165 -6.21 30.16 36.90
N PRO A 166 -6.73 31.31 37.37
CA PRO A 166 -7.37 32.29 36.49
C PRO A 166 -6.34 32.94 35.55
N LEU A 167 -6.78 33.47 34.40
CA LEU A 167 -5.87 34.19 33.47
C LEU A 167 -5.26 35.44 34.10
N ASP A 168 -6.07 36.24 34.78
CA ASP A 168 -5.61 37.36 35.60
C ASP A 168 -6.54 37.49 36.82
N THR A 169 -5.98 37.58 38.02
CA THR A 169 -6.75 37.71 39.26
C THR A 169 -7.45 39.06 39.39
N ARG A 170 -7.02 40.08 38.62
CA ARG A 170 -7.63 41.42 38.55
C ARG A 170 -8.74 41.52 37.50
N PHE A 171 -8.77 40.60 36.54
CA PHE A 171 -9.79 40.53 35.49
C PHE A 171 -10.44 39.13 35.44
N PRO A 172 -11.23 38.75 36.45
CA PRO A 172 -11.85 37.42 36.52
C PRO A 172 -12.74 37.10 35.32
N GLU A 173 -13.29 38.12 34.66
CA GLU A 173 -14.12 37.99 33.45
C GLU A 173 -13.38 37.41 32.24
N TRP A 174 -12.04 37.41 32.25
CA TRP A 174 -11.24 36.76 31.21
C TRP A 174 -11.28 35.23 31.31
N GLY A 175 -11.70 34.70 32.46
CA GLY A 175 -11.90 33.27 32.67
C GLY A 175 -10.66 32.53 33.18
N ALA A 176 -10.73 31.21 33.12
CA ALA A 176 -9.67 30.32 33.58
C ALA A 176 -8.50 30.27 32.58
N SER A 177 -7.28 30.19 33.11
CA SER A 177 -6.10 29.90 32.30
C SER A 177 -6.04 28.39 31.96
N PRO A 178 -5.31 28.00 30.91
CA PRO A 178 -5.08 26.60 30.58
C PRO A 178 -4.00 25.95 31.47
N TYR A 179 -3.54 26.60 32.54
CA TYR A 179 -2.44 26.12 33.38
C TYR A 179 -2.92 25.61 34.74
N PHE A 180 -2.34 24.48 35.15
CA PHE A 180 -2.67 23.79 36.39
C PHE A 180 -1.42 23.58 37.22
N SER A 181 -1.52 23.78 38.53
CA SER A 181 -0.59 23.15 39.46
C SER A 181 -1.03 21.70 39.67
N VAL A 182 -0.11 20.76 39.49
CA VAL A 182 -0.38 19.32 39.56
C VAL A 182 0.41 18.72 40.71
N HIS A 183 -0.27 17.92 41.51
CA HIS A 183 0.29 17.20 42.64
C HIS A 183 -0.03 15.71 42.46
N LEU A 184 1.02 14.89 42.39
CA LEU A 184 0.97 13.46 42.10
C LEU A 184 1.52 12.70 43.31
N THR A 185 0.77 11.72 43.80
CA THR A 185 1.21 10.86 44.91
C THR A 185 1.09 9.40 44.48
N SER A 186 2.14 8.61 44.71
CA SER A 186 2.15 7.17 44.40
C SER A 186 3.09 6.39 45.31
N GLU A 187 2.89 5.07 45.34
CA GLU A 187 3.90 4.11 45.80
C GLU A 187 4.49 3.41 44.57
N SER A 188 5.63 3.90 44.08
CA SER A 188 6.20 3.46 42.80
C SER A 188 7.73 3.52 42.82
N ARG A 189 8.39 2.94 41.82
CA ARG A 189 9.84 3.13 41.66
C ARG A 189 10.11 4.55 41.21
N LEU A 190 11.24 5.12 41.64
CA LEU A 190 11.62 6.49 41.24
C LEU A 190 11.78 6.62 39.73
N ARG A 191 12.35 5.60 39.07
CA ARG A 191 12.52 5.60 37.61
C ARG A 191 11.18 5.69 36.87
N ASP A 192 10.14 5.03 37.39
CA ASP A 192 8.82 4.99 36.76
C ASP A 192 8.17 6.38 36.86
N LEU A 193 8.23 7.04 38.03
CA LEU A 193 7.81 8.44 38.18
C LEU A 193 8.51 9.36 37.18
N LEU A 194 9.83 9.27 37.06
CA LEU A 194 10.60 10.11 36.14
C LEU A 194 10.25 9.81 34.67
N ALA A 195 10.04 8.54 34.32
CA ALA A 195 9.65 8.13 32.97
C ALA A 195 8.24 8.59 32.59
N HIS A 196 7.27 8.47 33.52
CA HIS A 196 5.91 8.97 33.34
C HIS A 196 5.91 10.48 33.13
N LEU A 197 6.63 11.24 33.95
CA LEU A 197 6.77 12.70 33.76
C LEU A 197 7.44 13.04 32.43
N TYR A 198 8.51 12.32 32.07
CA TYR A 198 9.25 12.55 30.84
C TYR A 198 8.34 12.40 29.59
N VAL A 199 7.50 11.36 29.57
CA VAL A 199 6.60 11.05 28.44
C VAL A 199 5.32 11.89 28.45
N LEU A 200 4.69 12.12 29.61
CA LEU A 200 3.35 12.70 29.68
C LEU A 200 3.33 14.23 29.67
N LEU A 201 4.38 14.91 30.14
CA LEU A 201 4.44 16.39 30.08
C LEU A 201 4.40 16.94 28.64
N PRO A 202 5.15 16.37 27.66
CA PRO A 202 5.04 16.78 26.26
C PRO A 202 3.67 16.47 25.64
N VAL A 203 2.98 15.42 26.10
CA VAL A 203 1.62 15.04 25.65
C VAL A 203 0.59 16.09 26.10
N LEU A 204 0.73 16.59 27.33
CA LEU A 204 -0.12 17.65 27.87
C LEU A 204 0.11 19.00 27.19
N ASP A 205 1.35 19.31 26.84
CA ASP A 205 1.73 20.54 26.14
C ASP A 205 1.26 20.57 24.66
N ASP A 206 1.23 19.40 24.00
CA ASP A 206 0.82 19.17 22.61
C ASP A 206 1.48 20.11 21.57
N ASN A 207 2.65 20.66 21.91
CA ASN A 207 3.33 21.65 21.08
C ASN A 207 4.85 21.59 21.30
N LYS A 208 5.46 20.50 20.80
CA LYS A 208 6.92 20.29 20.78
C LYS A 208 7.60 21.25 19.78
N HIS A 209 8.62 21.98 20.27
CA HIS A 209 9.35 23.03 19.52
C HIS A 209 10.52 22.56 18.67
N TYR A 210 10.87 21.28 18.72
CA TYR A 210 11.94 20.69 17.93
C TYR A 210 11.37 19.71 16.88
N TRP A 211 12.19 19.36 15.89
CA TRP A 211 11.84 18.38 14.87
C TRP A 211 11.80 16.99 15.50
N VAL A 212 10.72 16.25 15.27
CA VAL A 212 10.50 14.89 15.79
C VAL A 212 10.81 13.92 14.65
N GLY A 213 11.77 13.01 14.85
CA GLY A 213 12.15 11.96 13.91
C GLY A 213 12.10 10.57 14.56
N ASP A 214 12.69 9.57 13.90
CA ASP A 214 12.68 8.16 14.33
C ASP A 214 13.29 7.95 15.73
N ASP A 215 14.22 8.82 16.16
CA ASP A 215 14.85 8.78 17.48
C ASP A 215 13.86 9.06 18.63
N GLU A 216 12.78 9.80 18.37
CA GLU A 216 11.73 10.06 19.36
C GLU A 216 10.83 8.83 19.57
N VAL A 217 10.68 7.97 18.55
CA VAL A 217 9.97 6.69 18.68
C VAL A 217 10.75 5.78 19.62
N GLU A 218 12.07 5.63 19.41
CA GLU A 218 12.92 4.81 20.29
C GLU A 218 12.89 5.31 21.75
N LYS A 219 12.91 6.62 21.97
CA LYS A 219 12.78 7.21 23.32
C LYS A 219 11.41 6.91 23.93
N LEU A 220 10.32 7.08 23.17
CA LEU A 220 8.97 6.76 23.64
C LEU A 220 8.86 5.29 24.04
N MET A 221 9.42 4.39 23.24
CA MET A 221 9.41 2.95 23.52
C MET A 221 10.22 2.61 24.76
N ARG A 222 11.42 3.19 24.89
CA ARG A 222 12.30 2.98 26.04
C ARG A 222 11.67 3.46 27.35
N PHE A 223 11.08 4.66 27.37
CA PHE A 223 10.49 5.23 28.60
C PHE A 223 9.03 4.82 28.80
N GLY A 224 8.37 4.31 27.76
CA GLY A 224 7.05 3.69 27.81
C GLY A 224 7.06 2.22 28.19
N GLU A 225 8.23 1.60 28.28
CA GLU A 225 8.38 0.17 28.57
C GLU A 225 7.69 -0.21 29.88
N GLY A 226 6.90 -1.28 29.84
CA GLY A 226 6.21 -1.83 31.01
C GLY A 226 4.85 -1.19 31.34
N TRP A 227 4.53 0.01 30.85
CA TRP A 227 3.26 0.69 31.17
C TRP A 227 2.48 1.21 29.96
N LEU A 228 3.16 1.76 28.94
CA LEU A 228 2.49 2.46 27.85
C LEU A 228 1.61 1.54 27.00
N GLY A 229 2.04 0.29 26.78
CA GLY A 229 1.26 -0.69 26.00
C GLY A 229 -0.10 -1.03 26.62
N ASN A 230 -0.20 -0.96 27.95
CA ASN A 230 -1.42 -1.25 28.71
C ASN A 230 -2.19 0.02 29.10
N HIS A 231 -1.68 1.21 28.77
CA HIS A 231 -2.31 2.46 29.16
C HIS A 231 -3.59 2.71 28.34
N PRO A 232 -4.73 3.07 28.96
CA PRO A 232 -6.00 3.28 28.23
C PRO A 232 -5.92 4.43 27.23
N GLN A 233 -5.05 5.41 27.47
CA GLN A 233 -4.79 6.55 26.58
C GLN A 233 -3.56 6.35 25.67
N ARG A 234 -3.09 5.12 25.44
CA ARG A 234 -1.85 4.85 24.66
C ARG A 234 -1.86 5.48 23.27
N ASP A 235 -3.00 5.48 22.59
CA ASP A 235 -3.13 6.05 21.25
C ASP A 235 -2.96 7.57 21.29
N LEU A 236 -3.61 8.23 22.26
CA LEU A 236 -3.48 9.67 22.50
C LEU A 236 -2.04 10.06 22.88
N ILE A 237 -1.42 9.29 23.79
CA ILE A 237 -0.04 9.50 24.24
C ILE A 237 0.92 9.42 23.06
N SER A 238 0.87 8.33 22.29
CA SER A 238 1.72 8.14 21.11
C SER A 238 1.47 9.23 20.07
N PHE A 239 0.20 9.59 19.82
CA PHE A 239 -0.18 10.59 18.83
C PHE A 239 0.38 11.98 19.14
N ARG A 240 0.22 12.46 20.38
CA ARG A 240 0.71 13.78 20.80
C ARG A 240 2.22 13.80 21.03
N TYR A 241 2.77 12.75 21.63
CA TYR A 241 4.21 12.67 21.87
C TYR A 241 5.00 12.74 20.56
N LEU A 242 4.49 12.18 19.48
CA LEU A 242 5.13 12.17 18.16
C LEU A 242 4.62 13.30 17.24
N LYS A 243 4.10 14.38 17.83
CA LYS A 243 3.68 15.62 17.14
C LYS A 243 2.75 15.33 15.95
N HIS A 244 1.77 14.45 16.15
CA HIS A 244 0.74 14.11 15.16
C HIS A 244 1.29 13.50 13.86
N GLN A 245 2.58 13.10 13.83
CA GLN A 245 3.21 12.49 12.65
C GLN A 245 2.74 11.04 12.51
N ARG A 246 1.69 10.84 11.70
CA ARG A 246 1.01 9.55 11.53
C ARG A 246 1.95 8.37 11.23
N GLY A 247 3.05 8.59 10.52
CA GLY A 247 4.07 7.56 10.25
C GLY A 247 4.80 7.08 11.52
N LEU A 248 5.30 8.02 12.33
CA LEU A 248 5.97 7.71 13.60
C LEU A 248 5.01 7.15 14.63
N VAL A 249 3.78 7.67 14.69
CA VAL A 249 2.72 7.18 15.59
C VAL A 249 2.38 5.73 15.27
N ARG A 250 2.24 5.40 13.98
CA ARG A 250 2.03 4.03 13.52
C ARG A 250 3.22 3.15 13.95
N GLN A 251 4.46 3.58 13.72
CA GLN A 251 5.66 2.84 14.13
C GLN A 251 5.73 2.58 15.64
N ALA A 252 5.41 3.57 16.48
CA ALA A 252 5.44 3.44 17.94
C ALA A 252 4.31 2.55 18.46
N LEU A 253 3.09 2.74 17.95
CA LEU A 253 1.96 1.89 18.31
C LEU A 253 2.24 0.45 17.88
N ASP A 254 2.74 0.22 16.67
CA ASP A 254 3.08 -1.12 16.16
C ASP A 254 4.10 -1.83 17.09
N GLN A 255 5.09 -1.11 17.65
CA GLN A 255 6.03 -1.66 18.63
C GLN A 255 5.40 -1.88 20.02
N LEU A 256 4.49 -1.02 20.48
CA LEU A 256 3.76 -1.23 21.75
C LEU A 256 2.81 -2.42 21.68
N PHE A 257 2.24 -2.68 20.51
CA PHE A 257 1.43 -3.86 20.22
C PHE A 257 2.24 -5.16 20.16
N GLU A 258 3.56 -5.12 19.93
CA GLU A 258 4.43 -6.30 20.11
C GLU A 258 4.50 -6.75 21.58
N ALA A 259 4.37 -5.82 22.53
CA ALA A 259 4.49 -6.08 23.96
C ALA A 259 3.16 -6.44 24.65
N GLY A 260 2.01 -6.18 24.01
CA GLY A 260 0.68 -6.45 24.56
C GLY A 260 -0.26 -7.04 23.52
N GLN A 261 -0.61 -8.31 23.71
CA GLN A 261 -1.58 -9.16 22.98
C GLN A 261 -1.99 -8.72 21.54
N ALA A 262 -1.64 -9.57 20.58
CA ALA A 262 -1.83 -9.38 19.14
C ALA A 262 -3.28 -9.07 18.72
N ASP A 263 -3.47 -7.86 18.18
CA ASP A 263 -4.64 -7.47 17.37
C ASP A 263 -4.42 -7.98 15.92
N PRO A 264 -5.32 -8.81 15.36
CA PRO A 264 -5.25 -9.29 13.97
C PRO A 264 -5.10 -8.17 12.93
N GLY A 265 -5.65 -6.97 13.20
CA GLY A 265 -5.56 -5.83 12.29
C GLY A 265 -4.18 -5.15 12.24
N VAL A 266 -3.42 -5.17 13.33
CA VAL A 266 -2.04 -4.63 13.39
C VAL A 266 -1.07 -5.61 12.75
N THR A 267 -1.29 -6.89 13.01
CA THR A 267 -0.55 -7.98 12.36
C THR A 267 -0.68 -7.84 10.85
N ALA A 268 -1.89 -7.77 10.27
CA ALA A 268 -2.09 -7.60 8.82
C ALA A 268 -1.46 -6.31 8.23
N ALA A 269 -1.53 -5.15 8.90
CA ALA A 269 -1.02 -3.88 8.35
C ALA A 269 0.52 -3.75 8.36
N ARG A 270 1.19 -4.34 9.36
CA ARG A 270 2.66 -4.43 9.42
C ARG A 270 3.21 -5.39 8.36
N GLN A 271 2.41 -6.40 8.08
CA GLN A 271 2.67 -7.50 7.18
C GLN A 271 2.55 -7.09 5.71
N GLU A 272 1.47 -6.38 5.37
CA GLU A 272 1.32 -5.70 4.09
C GLU A 272 2.51 -4.76 3.80
N GLN A 273 3.07 -4.10 4.82
CA GLN A 273 4.26 -3.25 4.66
C GLN A 273 5.57 -4.03 4.41
N GLU A 274 5.73 -5.25 4.95
CA GLU A 274 6.90 -6.10 4.67
C GLU A 274 6.91 -6.55 3.21
N GLU A 275 5.76 -7.00 2.71
CA GLU A 275 5.57 -7.34 1.31
C GLU A 275 5.73 -6.10 0.42
N GLU A 276 5.08 -4.98 0.77
CA GLU A 276 5.19 -3.73 0.02
C GLU A 276 6.65 -3.25 -0.04
N ARG A 277 7.47 -3.38 1.01
CA ARG A 277 8.90 -3.04 0.95
C ARG A 277 9.68 -3.91 -0.04
N LEU A 278 9.36 -5.20 -0.13
CA LEU A 278 9.98 -6.12 -1.08
C LEU A 278 9.49 -5.85 -2.52
N GLU A 279 8.22 -5.48 -2.69
CA GLU A 279 7.57 -5.25 -3.99
C GLU A 279 7.72 -3.82 -4.53
N THR A 280 7.95 -2.81 -3.68
CA THR A 280 8.05 -1.38 -4.05
C THR A 280 9.06 -1.11 -5.16
N PRO A 281 10.27 -1.71 -5.18
CA PRO A 281 11.21 -1.53 -6.29
C PRO A 281 10.69 -2.02 -7.64
N LEU A 282 9.71 -2.93 -7.62
CA LEU A 282 9.10 -3.57 -8.79
C LEU A 282 7.66 -3.08 -9.07
N ARG A 283 7.07 -2.29 -8.15
CA ARG A 283 5.70 -1.77 -8.20
C ARG A 283 4.65 -2.83 -8.54
N LEU A 284 4.79 -4.03 -7.97
CA LEU A 284 3.88 -5.16 -8.27
C LEU A 284 2.44 -4.89 -7.83
N GLY A 285 2.25 -4.25 -6.66
CA GLY A 285 0.91 -3.85 -6.19
C GLY A 285 0.17 -2.89 -7.12
N GLU A 286 0.86 -1.90 -7.70
CA GLU A 286 0.26 -0.95 -8.66
C GLU A 286 -0.14 -1.66 -9.96
N GLN A 287 0.74 -2.52 -10.49
CA GLN A 287 0.45 -3.34 -11.68
C GLN A 287 -0.72 -4.32 -11.45
N ARG A 288 -0.82 -4.89 -10.25
CA ARG A 288 -1.89 -5.80 -9.84
C ARG A 288 -3.25 -5.10 -9.89
N ILE A 289 -3.36 -3.92 -9.26
CA ILE A 289 -4.58 -3.10 -9.28
C ILE A 289 -4.98 -2.76 -10.72
N GLN A 290 -4.03 -2.29 -11.56
CA GLN A 290 -4.34 -1.94 -12.95
C GLN A 290 -4.82 -3.15 -13.77
N ALA A 291 -4.23 -4.34 -13.54
CA ALA A 291 -4.69 -5.56 -14.19
C ALA A 291 -6.11 -5.97 -13.76
N VAL A 292 -6.45 -5.79 -12.47
CA VAL A 292 -7.81 -6.00 -11.95
C VAL A 292 -8.79 -5.03 -12.61
N LEU A 293 -8.52 -3.72 -12.60
CA LEU A 293 -9.39 -2.70 -13.20
C LEU A 293 -9.62 -2.98 -14.69
N ALA A 294 -8.56 -3.28 -15.44
CA ALA A 294 -8.67 -3.62 -16.86
C ALA A 294 -9.58 -4.84 -17.08
N THR A 295 -9.47 -5.87 -16.24
CA THR A 295 -10.31 -7.07 -16.34
C THR A 295 -11.77 -6.78 -16.00
N LEU A 296 -12.03 -5.96 -14.98
CA LEU A 296 -13.39 -5.53 -14.63
C LEU A 296 -14.04 -4.71 -15.74
N ARG A 297 -13.29 -3.86 -16.43
CA ARG A 297 -13.76 -3.13 -17.63
C ARG A 297 -14.14 -4.07 -18.76
N MET A 298 -13.30 -5.08 -19.05
CA MET A 298 -13.61 -6.08 -20.09
C MET A 298 -14.88 -6.87 -19.80
N LEU A 299 -15.13 -7.18 -18.53
CA LEU A 299 -16.34 -7.87 -18.07
C LEU A 299 -17.59 -6.96 -18.07
N GLY A 300 -17.42 -5.64 -18.27
CA GLY A 300 -18.52 -4.68 -18.18
C GLY A 300 -19.15 -4.61 -16.77
N ALA A 301 -18.36 -4.89 -15.73
CA ALA A 301 -18.87 -4.99 -14.37
C ALA A 301 -19.37 -3.64 -13.85
N THR A 302 -20.58 -3.62 -13.28
CA THR A 302 -21.20 -2.43 -12.69
C THR A 302 -21.34 -2.51 -11.17
N LYS A 303 -21.44 -3.74 -10.63
CA LYS A 303 -21.45 -4.04 -9.19
C LYS A 303 -20.27 -4.93 -8.85
N VAL A 304 -19.33 -4.40 -8.07
CA VAL A 304 -18.08 -5.08 -7.72
C VAL A 304 -18.01 -5.35 -6.22
N LEU A 305 -17.64 -6.58 -5.88
CA LEU A 305 -17.39 -7.03 -4.52
C LEU A 305 -15.88 -7.19 -4.29
N ASP A 306 -15.29 -6.37 -3.43
CA ASP A 306 -13.89 -6.45 -3.01
C ASP A 306 -13.77 -7.28 -1.74
N LEU A 307 -13.28 -8.51 -1.87
CA LEU A 307 -13.15 -9.50 -0.81
C LEU A 307 -11.76 -9.36 -0.19
N GLY A 308 -11.67 -9.09 1.12
CA GLY A 308 -10.41 -8.73 1.75
C GLY A 308 -9.93 -7.34 1.35
N CYS A 309 -10.82 -6.34 1.42
CA CYS A 309 -10.56 -5.02 0.86
C CYS A 309 -9.46 -4.21 1.59
N GLY A 310 -9.01 -4.68 2.75
CA GLY A 310 -7.95 -4.07 3.54
C GLY A 310 -8.22 -2.60 3.85
N GLU A 311 -7.21 -1.76 3.67
CA GLU A 311 -7.31 -0.30 3.85
C GLU A 311 -8.00 0.42 2.67
N GLY A 312 -8.68 -0.31 1.78
CA GLY A 312 -9.54 0.24 0.72
C GLY A 312 -8.80 0.76 -0.52
N ARG A 313 -7.59 0.27 -0.82
CA ARG A 313 -6.81 0.74 -1.99
C ARG A 313 -7.54 0.49 -3.31
N LEU A 314 -8.04 -0.73 -3.53
CA LEU A 314 -8.76 -1.06 -4.76
C LEU A 314 -10.07 -0.28 -4.85
N ILE A 315 -10.81 -0.16 -3.74
CA ILE A 315 -12.05 0.64 -3.67
C ILE A 315 -11.80 2.10 -4.12
N GLY A 316 -10.68 2.70 -3.70
CA GLY A 316 -10.31 4.05 -4.10
C GLY A 316 -10.17 4.22 -5.61
N GLU A 317 -9.58 3.23 -6.29
CA GLU A 317 -9.41 3.23 -7.74
C GLU A 317 -10.71 2.89 -8.47
N LEU A 318 -11.52 1.96 -7.93
CA LEU A 318 -12.83 1.62 -8.48
C LEU A 318 -13.79 2.82 -8.47
N LEU A 319 -13.64 3.77 -7.54
CA LEU A 319 -14.42 5.02 -7.53
C LEU A 319 -14.12 5.92 -8.72
N GLY A 320 -12.95 5.78 -9.34
CA GLY A 320 -12.57 6.47 -10.56
C GLY A 320 -13.20 5.88 -11.83
N GLU A 321 -13.81 4.69 -11.75
CA GLU A 321 -14.38 3.99 -12.91
C GLU A 321 -15.84 4.40 -13.18
N PRO A 322 -16.15 5.08 -14.29
CA PRO A 322 -17.50 5.58 -14.56
C PRO A 322 -18.57 4.47 -14.72
N ALA A 323 -18.15 3.27 -15.12
CA ALA A 323 -19.04 2.13 -15.31
C ALA A 323 -19.49 1.48 -13.98
N ILE A 324 -18.71 1.67 -12.90
CA ILE A 324 -18.96 1.04 -11.60
C ILE A 324 -19.94 1.90 -10.81
N ARG A 325 -21.08 1.30 -10.47
CA ARG A 325 -22.21 1.96 -9.79
C ARG A 325 -22.37 1.52 -8.34
N SER A 326 -21.78 0.39 -7.97
CA SER A 326 -21.83 -0.14 -6.61
C SER A 326 -20.57 -0.91 -6.29
N ILE A 327 -19.95 -0.57 -5.16
CA ILE A 327 -18.75 -1.19 -4.64
C ILE A 327 -19.05 -1.66 -3.22
N THR A 328 -18.80 -2.93 -2.94
CA THR A 328 -18.87 -3.46 -1.58
C THR A 328 -17.51 -4.01 -1.17
N GLY A 329 -16.91 -3.44 -0.13
CA GLY A 329 -15.69 -3.96 0.48
C GLY A 329 -16.03 -4.84 1.68
N LEU A 330 -15.46 -6.05 1.73
CA LEU A 330 -15.56 -6.97 2.87
C LEU A 330 -14.18 -7.16 3.47
N ASP A 331 -14.03 -7.02 4.79
CA ASP A 331 -12.80 -7.40 5.48
C ASP A 331 -13.09 -8.03 6.85
N VAL A 332 -12.20 -8.91 7.31
CA VAL A 332 -12.26 -9.54 8.63
C VAL A 332 -11.72 -8.61 9.72
N SER A 333 -10.88 -7.65 9.36
CA SER A 333 -10.30 -6.63 10.23
C SER A 333 -11.18 -5.39 10.27
N HIS A 334 -11.87 -5.20 11.39
CA HIS A 334 -12.65 -3.97 11.62
C HIS A 334 -11.76 -2.70 11.54
N ARG A 335 -10.51 -2.80 11.98
CA ARG A 335 -9.53 -1.70 11.92
C ARG A 335 -9.12 -1.33 10.49
N ALA A 336 -9.02 -2.32 9.60
CA ALA A 336 -8.75 -2.08 8.18
C ALA A 336 -9.91 -1.30 7.54
N LEU A 337 -11.16 -1.67 7.86
CA LEU A 337 -12.35 -0.98 7.40
C LEU A 337 -12.45 0.47 7.92
N GLU A 338 -12.10 0.72 9.19
CA GLU A 338 -12.02 2.09 9.71
C GLU A 338 -10.94 2.91 8.99
N THR A 339 -9.79 2.29 8.67
CA THR A 339 -8.73 2.93 7.89
C THR A 339 -9.19 3.22 6.46
N ALA A 340 -9.90 2.27 5.83
CA ALA A 340 -10.50 2.46 4.51
C ALA A 340 -11.51 3.61 4.52
N ARG A 341 -12.38 3.69 5.54
CA ARG A 341 -13.34 4.80 5.72
C ARG A 341 -12.65 6.15 5.76
N LEU A 342 -11.55 6.26 6.51
CA LEU A 342 -10.76 7.49 6.61
C LEU A 342 -10.03 7.85 5.32
N ARG A 343 -9.39 6.87 4.65
CA ARG A 343 -8.64 7.09 3.40
C ARG A 343 -9.52 7.45 2.22
N LEU A 344 -10.67 6.79 2.11
CA LEU A 344 -11.66 7.09 1.08
C LEU A 344 -12.41 8.39 1.40
N HIS A 345 -12.18 9.00 2.57
CA HIS A 345 -12.88 10.21 3.00
C HIS A 345 -14.40 10.05 2.99
N LEU A 346 -14.92 8.87 3.40
CA LEU A 346 -16.36 8.54 3.33
C LEU A 346 -17.25 9.57 4.03
N ASP A 347 -16.77 10.17 5.13
CA ASP A 347 -17.53 11.17 5.89
C ASP A 347 -17.68 12.51 5.18
N THR A 348 -16.74 12.86 4.29
CA THR A 348 -16.72 14.13 3.54
C THR A 348 -17.03 13.96 2.05
N LEU A 349 -17.10 12.73 1.54
CA LEU A 349 -17.46 12.44 0.14
C LEU A 349 -18.88 12.94 -0.18
N PRO A 350 -19.13 13.46 -1.40
CA PRO A 350 -20.47 13.79 -1.85
C PRO A 350 -21.43 12.60 -1.69
N ALA A 351 -22.67 12.86 -1.25
CA ALA A 351 -23.65 11.81 -0.95
C ALA A 351 -23.81 10.80 -2.10
N GLN A 352 -23.83 11.29 -3.34
CA GLN A 352 -23.95 10.45 -4.54
C GLN A 352 -22.80 9.45 -4.71
N GLN A 353 -21.56 9.82 -4.38
CA GLN A 353 -20.41 8.89 -4.42
C GLN A 353 -20.35 8.00 -3.17
N ARG A 354 -20.76 8.53 -2.03
CA ARG A 354 -20.80 7.80 -0.75
C ARG A 354 -21.79 6.65 -0.80
N ASP A 355 -22.96 6.86 -1.40
CA ASP A 355 -24.03 5.86 -1.51
C ASP A 355 -23.63 4.69 -2.43
N HIS A 356 -22.58 4.85 -3.25
CA HIS A 356 -22.05 3.77 -4.08
C HIS A 356 -21.17 2.79 -3.30
N ILE A 357 -20.73 3.12 -2.08
CA ILE A 357 -19.75 2.34 -1.32
C ILE A 357 -20.40 1.73 -0.08
N THR A 358 -20.24 0.42 0.09
CA THR A 358 -20.61 -0.28 1.33
C THR A 358 -19.39 -1.00 1.89
N LEU A 359 -19.07 -0.76 3.16
CA LEU A 359 -18.03 -1.51 3.88
C LEU A 359 -18.69 -2.51 4.84
N LEU A 360 -18.31 -3.78 4.76
CA LEU A 360 -18.85 -4.88 5.54
C LEU A 360 -17.76 -5.53 6.37
N HIS A 361 -18.01 -5.67 7.67
CA HIS A 361 -17.20 -6.53 8.52
C HIS A 361 -17.70 -7.97 8.43
N GLY A 362 -16.83 -8.90 8.03
CA GLY A 362 -17.18 -10.30 7.87
C GLY A 362 -15.99 -11.17 7.47
N SER A 363 -16.20 -12.49 7.49
CA SER A 363 -15.16 -13.46 7.13
C SER A 363 -15.59 -14.29 5.92
N LEU A 364 -14.63 -14.55 5.04
CA LEU A 364 -14.78 -15.38 3.84
C LEU A 364 -14.93 -16.88 4.13
N THR A 365 -14.91 -17.28 5.39
CA THR A 365 -15.15 -18.67 5.81
C THR A 365 -16.59 -18.93 6.27
N TYR A 366 -17.45 -17.90 6.28
CA TYR A 366 -18.87 -18.01 6.64
C TYR A 366 -19.76 -17.49 5.51
N ARG A 367 -20.91 -18.15 5.30
CA ARG A 367 -21.88 -17.73 4.28
C ARG A 367 -22.56 -16.44 4.71
N ASP A 368 -22.58 -15.48 3.81
CA ASP A 368 -23.29 -14.21 4.00
C ASP A 368 -24.09 -13.89 2.74
N LYS A 369 -25.42 -13.78 2.89
CA LYS A 369 -26.33 -13.49 1.77
C LYS A 369 -26.07 -12.11 1.14
N ARG A 370 -25.48 -11.18 1.90
CA ARG A 370 -25.14 -9.83 1.43
C ARG A 370 -24.06 -9.84 0.35
N LEU A 371 -23.35 -10.94 0.17
CA LEU A 371 -22.31 -11.11 -0.86
C LEU A 371 -22.85 -11.56 -2.23
N SER A 372 -24.16 -11.75 -2.36
CA SER A 372 -24.79 -12.20 -3.61
C SER A 372 -25.25 -11.05 -4.51
N GLY A 373 -25.36 -11.32 -5.82
CA GLY A 373 -25.92 -10.37 -6.78
C GLY A 373 -24.93 -9.33 -7.34
N PHE A 374 -23.62 -9.62 -7.25
CA PHE A 374 -22.55 -8.82 -7.85
C PHE A 374 -22.15 -9.36 -9.22
N ASP A 375 -21.74 -8.45 -10.11
CA ASP A 375 -21.28 -8.82 -11.47
C ASP A 375 -19.89 -9.46 -11.40
N ALA A 376 -19.03 -8.97 -10.51
CA ALA A 376 -17.70 -9.50 -10.27
C ALA A 376 -17.32 -9.44 -8.79
N ALA A 377 -16.55 -10.42 -8.33
CA ALA A 377 -15.82 -10.36 -7.06
C ALA A 377 -14.31 -10.38 -7.29
N VAL A 378 -13.59 -9.61 -6.49
CA VAL A 378 -12.12 -9.56 -6.51
C VAL A 378 -11.61 -10.03 -5.17
N ALA A 379 -10.72 -11.02 -5.16
CA ALA A 379 -9.95 -11.44 -4.00
C ALA A 379 -8.47 -11.18 -4.30
N MET A 380 -8.02 -9.96 -4.01
CA MET A 380 -6.68 -9.47 -4.34
C MET A 380 -5.73 -9.71 -3.17
N GLU A 381 -4.82 -10.68 -3.31
CA GLU A 381 -3.89 -11.11 -2.26
C GLU A 381 -4.58 -11.55 -0.96
N VAL A 382 -5.51 -12.52 -1.07
CA VAL A 382 -6.38 -12.93 0.04
C VAL A 382 -6.19 -14.39 0.41
N ILE A 383 -6.12 -15.26 -0.60
CA ILE A 383 -6.24 -16.70 -0.38
C ILE A 383 -5.03 -17.28 0.37
N GLU A 384 -3.86 -16.69 0.20
CA GLU A 384 -2.60 -17.04 0.85
C GLU A 384 -2.62 -16.78 2.36
N HIS A 385 -3.53 -15.92 2.85
CA HIS A 385 -3.74 -15.67 4.26
C HIS A 385 -4.75 -16.65 4.89
N ILE A 386 -5.40 -17.49 4.08
CA ILE A 386 -6.37 -18.49 4.53
C ILE A 386 -5.64 -19.81 4.77
N ASP A 387 -5.88 -20.44 5.94
CA ASP A 387 -5.35 -21.77 6.21
C ASP A 387 -5.83 -22.77 5.16
N ALA A 388 -4.95 -23.64 4.66
CA ALA A 388 -5.30 -24.60 3.61
C ALA A 388 -6.60 -25.41 3.86
N PRO A 389 -6.89 -25.90 5.10
CA PRO A 389 -8.16 -26.59 5.39
C PRO A 389 -9.42 -25.70 5.30
N ARG A 390 -9.26 -24.37 5.29
CA ARG A 390 -10.34 -23.39 5.20
C ARG A 390 -10.57 -22.86 3.78
N LEU A 391 -9.71 -23.23 2.81
CA LEU A 391 -9.92 -22.88 1.40
C LEU A 391 -11.21 -23.49 0.82
N ASP A 392 -11.56 -24.73 1.21
CA ASP A 392 -12.85 -25.32 0.79
C ASP A 392 -14.06 -24.48 1.28
N ALA A 393 -13.93 -23.84 2.45
CA ALA A 393 -14.97 -22.94 2.97
C ALA A 393 -15.02 -21.62 2.19
N PHE A 394 -13.85 -21.04 1.86
CA PHE A 394 -13.77 -19.90 0.94
C PHE A 394 -14.43 -20.24 -0.41
N GLU A 395 -14.15 -21.42 -0.96
CA GLU A 395 -14.72 -21.86 -2.23
C GLU A 395 -16.25 -21.95 -2.18
N GLU A 396 -16.80 -22.51 -1.10
CA GLU A 396 -18.26 -22.57 -0.88
C GLU A 396 -18.89 -21.19 -0.72
N VAL A 397 -18.23 -20.28 -0.01
CA VAL A 397 -18.76 -18.93 0.24
C VAL A 397 -18.75 -18.10 -1.05
N VAL A 398 -17.63 -18.07 -1.77
CA VAL A 398 -17.45 -17.21 -2.95
C VAL A 398 -18.11 -17.82 -4.19
N PHE A 399 -17.71 -19.02 -4.59
CA PHE A 399 -18.19 -19.63 -5.83
C PHE A 399 -19.55 -20.35 -5.66
N GLY A 400 -19.86 -20.82 -4.45
CA GLY A 400 -21.13 -21.51 -4.17
C GLY A 400 -22.27 -20.55 -3.80
N SER A 401 -22.09 -19.78 -2.73
CA SER A 401 -23.15 -18.99 -2.09
C SER A 401 -23.28 -17.57 -2.64
N ALA A 402 -22.17 -16.84 -2.78
CA ALA A 402 -22.15 -15.48 -3.32
C ALA A 402 -22.39 -15.49 -4.84
N LYS A 403 -21.72 -16.42 -5.54
CA LYS A 403 -21.89 -16.73 -6.97
C LYS A 403 -21.92 -15.47 -7.87
N PRO A 404 -20.89 -14.62 -7.82
CA PRO A 404 -20.78 -13.48 -8.73
C PRO A 404 -20.58 -13.96 -10.17
N GLY A 405 -20.89 -13.11 -11.16
CA GLY A 405 -20.73 -13.40 -12.59
C GLY A 405 -19.28 -13.76 -12.98
N ALA A 406 -18.31 -13.10 -12.34
CA ALA A 406 -16.88 -13.41 -12.46
C ALA A 406 -16.16 -13.32 -11.11
N VAL A 407 -15.05 -14.05 -10.97
CA VAL A 407 -14.15 -13.96 -9.79
C VAL A 407 -12.72 -13.74 -10.25
N LEU A 408 -12.10 -12.65 -9.79
CA LEU A 408 -10.70 -12.32 -10.04
C LEU A 408 -9.92 -12.64 -8.77
N ILE A 409 -8.89 -13.47 -8.88
CA ILE A 409 -8.04 -13.85 -7.74
C ILE A 409 -6.60 -13.54 -8.07
N THR A 410 -5.90 -12.89 -7.16
CA THR A 410 -4.44 -12.73 -7.20
C THR A 410 -3.82 -13.37 -5.95
N THR A 411 -2.61 -13.89 -6.10
CA THR A 411 -1.84 -14.49 -5.02
C THR A 411 -0.34 -14.48 -5.39
N PRO A 412 0.59 -14.46 -4.41
CA PRO A 412 2.02 -14.50 -4.65
C PRO A 412 2.46 -15.75 -5.43
N ASN A 413 3.33 -15.53 -6.42
CA ASN A 413 3.97 -16.60 -7.17
C ASN A 413 5.31 -16.99 -6.53
N ALA A 414 5.36 -18.13 -5.87
CA ALA A 414 6.57 -18.63 -5.20
C ALA A 414 7.77 -18.81 -6.16
N GLU A 415 7.54 -19.08 -7.46
CA GLU A 415 8.63 -19.20 -8.45
C GLU A 415 9.39 -17.87 -8.63
N TYR A 416 8.70 -16.75 -8.41
CA TYR A 416 9.24 -15.40 -8.57
C TYR A 416 10.07 -14.96 -7.35
N ASN A 417 9.96 -15.65 -6.21
CA ASN A 417 10.65 -15.29 -4.96
C ASN A 417 12.17 -15.23 -5.11
N THR A 418 12.70 -16.06 -6.02
CA THR A 418 14.13 -16.13 -6.35
C THR A 418 14.71 -14.82 -6.90
N LEU A 419 13.87 -13.88 -7.34
CA LEU A 419 14.29 -12.60 -7.89
C LEU A 419 14.44 -11.49 -6.83
N PHE A 420 14.00 -11.72 -5.58
CA PHE A 420 14.16 -10.76 -4.50
C PHE A 420 15.52 -10.95 -3.81
N GLY A 421 16.41 -9.96 -3.95
CA GLY A 421 17.78 -10.02 -3.43
C GLY A 421 17.91 -10.08 -1.90
N GLY A 422 16.80 -9.88 -1.16
CA GLY A 422 16.74 -9.94 0.31
C GLY A 422 15.94 -11.12 0.88
N LEU A 423 15.39 -11.99 0.04
CA LEU A 423 14.52 -13.09 0.48
C LEU A 423 15.28 -14.42 0.49
N PRO A 424 15.40 -15.11 1.65
CA PRO A 424 16.04 -16.42 1.72
C PRO A 424 15.34 -17.46 0.85
N ALA A 425 16.10 -18.39 0.27
CA ALA A 425 15.54 -19.46 -0.57
C ALA A 425 14.54 -20.32 0.22
N GLY A 426 13.31 -20.43 -0.29
CA GLY A 426 12.23 -21.18 0.35
C GLY A 426 11.43 -20.39 1.41
N ALA A 427 11.78 -19.13 1.66
CA ALA A 427 10.97 -18.24 2.49
C ALA A 427 9.82 -17.61 1.68
N PHE A 428 8.73 -17.32 2.39
CA PHE A 428 7.61 -16.53 1.89
C PHE A 428 7.97 -15.04 1.94
N ARG A 429 7.50 -14.28 0.94
CA ARG A 429 7.59 -12.81 0.88
C ARG A 429 6.99 -12.16 2.11
N HIS A 430 6.07 -12.87 2.73
CA HIS A 430 5.32 -12.39 3.87
C HIS A 430 5.14 -13.51 4.92
N ARG A 431 5.30 -13.17 6.20
CA ARG A 431 5.37 -14.16 7.29
C ARG A 431 4.04 -14.84 7.64
N ASP A 432 2.92 -14.22 7.30
CA ASP A 432 1.57 -14.75 7.53
C ASP A 432 0.99 -15.48 6.32
N HIS A 433 1.73 -15.53 5.20
CA HIS A 433 1.36 -16.44 4.12
C HIS A 433 1.34 -17.86 4.67
N ARG A 434 0.16 -18.48 4.64
CA ARG A 434 -0.03 -19.89 4.97
C ARG A 434 0.57 -20.77 3.88
N PHE A 435 0.60 -20.24 2.66
CA PHE A 435 1.25 -20.82 1.52
C PHE A 435 1.64 -19.73 0.52
N GLU A 436 2.66 -20.01 -0.29
CA GLU A 436 2.84 -19.33 -1.57
C GLU A 436 2.91 -20.39 -2.66
N TRP A 437 2.03 -20.31 -3.64
CA TRP A 437 1.92 -21.32 -4.65
C TRP A 437 2.81 -21.02 -5.85
N THR A 438 3.36 -22.07 -6.43
CA THR A 438 3.83 -22.00 -7.82
C THR A 438 2.64 -21.80 -8.74
N ARG A 439 2.86 -21.30 -9.97
CA ARG A 439 1.77 -21.16 -10.94
C ARG A 439 1.04 -22.47 -11.22
N GLY A 440 1.73 -23.60 -11.12
CA GLY A 440 1.12 -24.92 -11.29
C GLY A 440 0.16 -25.31 -10.16
N GLN A 441 0.52 -25.00 -8.92
CA GLN A 441 -0.32 -25.27 -7.75
C GLN A 441 -1.58 -24.39 -7.74
N PHE A 442 -1.41 -23.07 -7.96
CA PHE A 442 -2.56 -22.15 -8.05
C PHE A 442 -3.51 -22.55 -9.17
N GLN A 443 -2.97 -22.94 -10.32
CA GLN A 443 -3.77 -23.36 -11.45
C GLN A 443 -4.53 -24.68 -11.19
N ALA A 444 -3.92 -25.65 -10.51
CA ALA A 444 -4.60 -26.88 -10.13
C ALA A 444 -5.76 -26.61 -9.16
N TRP A 445 -5.52 -25.76 -8.15
CA TRP A 445 -6.56 -25.35 -7.21
C TRP A 445 -7.70 -24.59 -7.90
N ALA A 446 -7.38 -23.60 -8.73
CA ALA A 446 -8.37 -22.79 -9.43
C ALA A 446 -9.26 -23.64 -10.35
N ARG A 447 -8.70 -24.63 -11.04
CA ARG A 447 -9.50 -25.58 -11.83
C ARG A 447 -10.41 -26.43 -10.96
N GLN A 448 -9.88 -27.04 -9.90
CA GLN A 448 -10.70 -27.84 -8.98
C GLN A 448 -11.84 -27.03 -8.34
N ALA A 449 -11.59 -25.77 -8.00
CA ALA A 449 -12.62 -24.86 -7.49
C ALA A 449 -13.67 -24.54 -8.57
N ALA A 450 -13.22 -24.24 -9.81
CA ALA A 450 -14.09 -23.95 -10.94
C ALA A 450 -14.94 -25.18 -11.34
N ASP A 451 -14.35 -26.37 -11.41
CA ASP A 451 -15.00 -27.62 -11.78
C ASP A 451 -16.06 -28.02 -10.73
N ARG A 452 -15.72 -27.95 -9.45
CA ARG A 452 -16.66 -28.25 -8.35
C ARG A 452 -17.86 -27.29 -8.34
N ARG A 453 -17.73 -26.09 -8.91
CA ARG A 453 -18.69 -24.98 -8.77
C ARG A 453 -19.27 -24.46 -10.08
N LYS A 454 -18.88 -25.05 -11.21
CA LYS A 454 -19.32 -24.71 -12.57
C LYS A 454 -18.98 -23.27 -13.00
N TYR A 455 -17.72 -22.87 -12.85
CA TYR A 455 -17.16 -21.66 -13.45
C TYR A 455 -16.36 -22.01 -14.73
N ASP A 456 -16.43 -21.17 -15.77
CA ASP A 456 -16.03 -21.52 -17.16
C ASP A 456 -14.56 -21.18 -17.51
N ILE A 457 -14.01 -21.80 -18.57
CA ILE A 457 -12.66 -21.54 -19.13
C ILE A 457 -12.70 -20.33 -20.08
N ALA A 458 -12.12 -19.20 -19.71
CA ALA A 458 -12.02 -18.04 -20.62
C ALA A 458 -10.81 -18.14 -21.58
N ILE A 459 -11.06 -18.03 -22.89
CA ILE A 459 -10.04 -17.90 -23.94
C ILE A 459 -10.28 -16.62 -24.75
N PRO A 460 -9.23 -15.97 -25.30
CA PRO A 460 -9.43 -14.83 -26.17
C PRO A 460 -10.21 -15.18 -27.44
N GLU A 461 -11.08 -14.28 -27.91
CA GLU A 461 -11.82 -14.40 -29.18
C GLU A 461 -10.88 -14.61 -30.38
N LEU A 462 -9.69 -14.02 -30.33
CA LEU A 462 -8.61 -14.22 -31.30
C LEU A 462 -7.42 -14.91 -30.63
N CYS A 463 -7.32 -16.23 -30.80
CA CYS A 463 -6.17 -17.01 -30.35
C CYS A 463 -5.94 -18.26 -31.21
N LEU A 464 -4.76 -18.88 -31.03
CA LEU A 464 -4.48 -20.22 -31.55
C LEU A 464 -4.56 -21.20 -30.38
N VAL A 465 -5.53 -22.10 -30.38
CA VAL A 465 -5.66 -23.15 -29.37
C VAL A 465 -4.98 -24.42 -29.90
N ALA A 466 -3.97 -24.95 -29.22
CA ALA A 466 -3.34 -26.21 -29.54
C ALA A 466 -3.79 -27.28 -28.55
N LEU A 467 -4.58 -28.26 -28.99
CA LEU A 467 -4.93 -29.41 -28.16
C LEU A 467 -3.68 -30.30 -28.01
N ILE A 468 -3.28 -30.59 -26.77
CA ILE A 468 -2.14 -31.45 -26.48
C ILE A 468 -2.65 -32.71 -25.75
N GLY A 469 -2.11 -33.86 -26.13
CA GLY A 469 -2.51 -35.14 -25.54
C GLY A 469 -2.10 -36.32 -26.42
N PRO A 470 -1.87 -37.50 -25.84
CA PRO A 470 -1.53 -38.70 -26.61
C PRO A 470 -2.69 -39.14 -27.52
N THR A 471 -2.43 -40.01 -28.49
CA THR A 471 -3.50 -40.58 -29.32
C THR A 471 -4.55 -41.28 -28.46
N GLY A 472 -5.84 -41.11 -28.75
CA GLY A 472 -6.92 -41.70 -27.94
C GLY A 472 -7.25 -40.94 -26.65
N SER A 473 -6.58 -39.82 -26.36
CA SER A 473 -6.93 -38.94 -25.24
C SER A 473 -8.17 -38.06 -25.50
N GLY A 474 -9.04 -38.39 -26.47
CA GLY A 474 -10.29 -37.66 -26.73
C GLY A 474 -10.15 -36.16 -27.09
N LYS A 475 -9.01 -35.73 -27.64
CA LYS A 475 -8.82 -34.35 -28.15
C LYS A 475 -9.87 -33.97 -29.18
N SER A 476 -10.07 -34.84 -30.17
CA SER A 476 -11.07 -34.62 -31.22
C SER A 476 -12.50 -34.55 -30.68
N SER A 477 -12.81 -35.35 -29.65
CA SER A 477 -14.11 -35.30 -28.97
C SER A 477 -14.30 -33.99 -28.21
N PHE A 478 -13.28 -33.54 -27.47
CA PHE A 478 -13.29 -32.23 -26.80
C PHE A 478 -13.41 -31.09 -27.81
N ALA A 479 -12.65 -31.15 -28.92
CA ALA A 479 -12.72 -30.15 -29.99
C ALA A 479 -14.14 -30.02 -30.56
N ALA A 480 -14.78 -31.15 -30.85
CA ALA A 480 -16.13 -31.20 -31.40
C ALA A 480 -17.21 -30.71 -30.43
N SER A 481 -17.01 -30.87 -29.12
CA SER A 481 -17.97 -30.43 -28.11
C SER A 481 -17.91 -28.93 -27.80
N HIS A 482 -16.74 -28.29 -27.97
CA HIS A 482 -16.53 -26.91 -27.51
C HIS A 482 -16.22 -25.90 -28.61
N PHE A 483 -15.94 -26.34 -29.84
CA PHE A 483 -15.61 -25.47 -30.95
C PHE A 483 -16.43 -25.81 -32.19
N MET A 484 -16.65 -24.81 -33.06
CA MET A 484 -17.32 -25.05 -34.34
C MET A 484 -16.45 -25.96 -35.22
N PRO A 485 -17.04 -26.83 -36.05
CA PRO A 485 -16.28 -27.69 -36.96
C PRO A 485 -15.30 -26.90 -37.86
N THR A 486 -15.66 -25.66 -38.22
CA THR A 486 -14.82 -24.78 -39.02
C THR A 486 -13.64 -24.15 -38.25
N GLU A 487 -13.68 -24.15 -36.92
CA GLU A 487 -12.61 -23.63 -36.07
C GLU A 487 -11.48 -24.66 -35.87
N VAL A 488 -11.78 -25.94 -36.04
CA VAL A 488 -10.85 -27.05 -35.78
C VAL A 488 -10.11 -27.46 -37.05
N VAL A 489 -8.78 -27.41 -36.99
CA VAL A 489 -7.86 -27.90 -38.02
C VAL A 489 -7.19 -29.16 -37.50
N SER A 490 -7.62 -30.33 -37.99
CA SER A 490 -7.13 -31.63 -37.54
C SER A 490 -6.02 -32.18 -38.43
N SER A 491 -4.96 -32.70 -37.83
CA SER A 491 -3.88 -33.37 -38.58
C SER A 491 -4.34 -34.64 -39.28
N ASP A 492 -5.32 -35.35 -38.72
CA ASP A 492 -5.84 -36.59 -39.29
C ASP A 492 -6.75 -36.31 -40.49
N ILE A 493 -7.54 -35.24 -40.44
CA ILE A 493 -8.30 -34.74 -41.60
C ILE A 493 -7.35 -34.28 -42.70
N CYS A 494 -6.32 -33.51 -42.37
CA CYS A 494 -5.33 -33.06 -43.36
C CYS A 494 -4.63 -34.25 -44.01
N ARG A 495 -4.31 -35.30 -43.24
CA ARG A 495 -3.68 -36.53 -43.75
C ARG A 495 -4.61 -37.33 -44.67
N ALA A 496 -5.88 -37.48 -44.30
CA ALA A 496 -6.87 -38.08 -45.18
C ALA A 496 -7.03 -37.31 -46.49
N MET A 497 -6.94 -35.98 -46.46
CA MET A 497 -7.02 -35.15 -47.68
C MET A 497 -5.81 -35.33 -48.62
N VAL A 498 -4.61 -35.61 -48.09
CA VAL A 498 -3.40 -35.78 -48.92
C VAL A 498 -3.14 -37.22 -49.35
N ALA A 499 -3.65 -38.23 -48.63
CA ALA A 499 -3.31 -39.64 -48.84
C ALA A 499 -4.52 -40.60 -48.90
N ASP A 500 -5.75 -40.08 -48.86
CA ASP A 500 -7.00 -40.86 -48.76
C ASP A 500 -7.07 -41.79 -47.51
N ASP A 501 -6.12 -41.67 -46.58
CA ASP A 501 -6.00 -42.47 -45.36
C ASP A 501 -5.51 -41.62 -44.18
N ALA A 502 -6.38 -41.45 -43.18
CA ALA A 502 -6.07 -40.72 -41.94
C ALA A 502 -4.99 -41.39 -41.08
N THR A 503 -4.61 -42.63 -41.37
CA THR A 503 -3.62 -43.40 -40.61
C THR A 503 -2.24 -43.44 -41.25
N ASP A 504 -2.11 -43.00 -42.51
CA ASP A 504 -0.85 -43.06 -43.27
C ASP A 504 0.22 -42.11 -42.73
N GLN A 505 1.12 -42.67 -41.92
CA GLN A 505 2.20 -41.90 -41.31
C GLN A 505 3.20 -41.32 -42.33
N ALA A 506 3.32 -41.89 -43.53
CA ALA A 506 4.21 -41.37 -44.58
C ALA A 506 3.78 -39.99 -45.06
N ALA A 507 2.47 -39.69 -45.03
CA ALA A 507 1.89 -38.41 -45.43
C ALA A 507 1.93 -37.32 -44.33
N THR A 508 2.53 -37.61 -43.17
CA THR A 508 2.59 -36.65 -42.04
C THR A 508 3.23 -35.30 -42.42
N PRO A 509 4.36 -35.22 -43.15
CA PRO A 509 4.94 -33.93 -43.53
C PRO A 509 3.98 -33.06 -44.35
N ASP A 510 3.32 -33.63 -45.36
CA ASP A 510 2.39 -32.91 -46.23
C ASP A 510 1.09 -32.53 -45.49
N ALA A 511 0.61 -33.41 -44.61
CA ALA A 511 -0.54 -33.14 -43.74
C ALA A 511 -0.27 -31.94 -42.81
N PHE A 512 0.92 -31.84 -42.22
CA PHE A 512 1.28 -30.70 -41.36
C PHE A 512 1.54 -29.42 -42.16
N ALA A 513 2.04 -29.52 -43.40
CA ALA A 513 2.15 -28.37 -44.29
C ALA A 513 0.77 -27.78 -44.60
N LEU A 514 -0.21 -28.64 -44.93
CA LEU A 514 -1.60 -28.24 -45.16
C LEU A 514 -2.25 -27.66 -43.88
N LEU A 515 -2.05 -28.30 -42.73
CA LEU A 515 -2.55 -27.82 -41.43
C LEU A 515 -2.04 -26.40 -41.13
N ASN A 516 -0.74 -26.18 -41.25
CA ASN A 516 -0.14 -24.86 -41.01
C ASN A 516 -0.67 -23.81 -41.99
N PHE A 517 -0.86 -24.16 -43.26
CA PHE A 517 -1.41 -23.26 -44.27
C PHE A 517 -2.86 -22.83 -43.95
N ILE A 518 -3.71 -23.78 -43.55
CA ILE A 518 -5.09 -23.50 -43.16
C ILE A 518 -5.10 -22.63 -41.90
N ALA A 519 -4.30 -22.98 -40.89
CA ALA A 519 -4.22 -22.24 -39.64
C ALA A 519 -3.73 -20.79 -39.85
N ALA A 520 -2.68 -20.59 -40.65
CA ALA A 520 -2.19 -19.26 -41.02
C ALA A 520 -3.27 -18.41 -41.71
N THR A 521 -3.99 -19.02 -42.65
CA THR A 521 -5.04 -18.34 -43.41
C THR A 521 -6.19 -17.89 -42.52
N ARG A 522 -6.57 -18.70 -41.53
CA ARG A 522 -7.61 -18.36 -40.55
C ARG A 522 -7.17 -17.26 -39.59
N LEU A 523 -5.97 -17.37 -39.02
CA LEU A 523 -5.44 -16.37 -38.09
C LEU A 523 -5.27 -15.01 -38.75
N ARG A 524 -4.77 -14.97 -40.00
CA ARG A 524 -4.70 -13.73 -40.80
C ARG A 524 -6.06 -13.06 -41.02
N ALA A 525 -7.14 -13.86 -41.04
CA ALA A 525 -8.50 -13.37 -41.16
C ALA A 525 -9.15 -13.06 -39.79
N GLY A 526 -8.37 -13.01 -38.70
CA GLY A 526 -8.85 -12.73 -37.35
C GLY A 526 -9.76 -13.83 -36.78
N ARG A 527 -9.58 -15.09 -37.20
CA ARG A 527 -10.43 -16.21 -36.77
C ARG A 527 -9.73 -17.10 -35.74
N LEU A 528 -10.42 -17.38 -34.63
CA LEU A 528 -10.08 -18.43 -33.69
C LEU A 528 -9.74 -19.73 -34.44
N THR A 529 -8.61 -20.32 -34.11
CA THR A 529 -8.12 -21.54 -34.77
C THR A 529 -7.69 -22.54 -33.71
N VAL A 530 -8.26 -23.75 -33.78
CA VAL A 530 -7.99 -24.86 -32.87
C VAL A 530 -7.24 -25.94 -33.64
N ILE A 531 -6.07 -26.34 -33.16
CA ILE A 531 -5.26 -27.40 -33.74
C ILE A 531 -5.54 -28.70 -32.98
N ASP A 532 -6.14 -29.66 -33.68
CA ASP A 532 -6.31 -31.04 -33.19
C ASP A 532 -5.21 -31.93 -33.78
N ALA A 533 -4.12 -32.09 -33.04
CA ALA A 533 -2.99 -32.92 -33.43
C ALA A 533 -2.33 -33.58 -32.22
N THR A 534 -1.57 -34.65 -32.43
CA THR A 534 -0.77 -35.31 -31.37
C THR A 534 0.51 -34.49 -31.10
N SER A 535 0.34 -33.32 -30.46
CA SER A 535 1.35 -32.28 -30.24
C SER A 535 2.24 -32.50 -29.00
N VAL A 536 2.61 -33.75 -28.72
CA VAL A 536 3.31 -34.12 -27.46
C VAL A 536 4.82 -33.83 -27.47
N GLN A 537 5.41 -33.50 -28.62
CA GLN A 537 6.84 -33.19 -28.75
C GLN A 537 7.10 -31.68 -28.93
N PRO A 538 8.12 -31.10 -28.28
CA PRO A 538 8.46 -29.67 -28.42
C PRO A 538 8.71 -29.22 -29.87
N GLN A 539 9.33 -30.08 -30.69
CA GLN A 539 9.63 -29.76 -32.08
C GLN A 539 8.36 -29.55 -32.92
N ALA A 540 7.28 -30.31 -32.63
CA ALA A 540 5.99 -30.18 -33.29
C ALA A 540 5.21 -28.93 -32.84
N ARG A 541 5.48 -28.40 -31.64
CA ARG A 541 4.84 -27.19 -31.12
C ARG A 541 5.55 -25.91 -31.51
N LYS A 542 6.84 -25.98 -31.83
CA LYS A 542 7.64 -24.83 -32.26
C LYS A 542 7.03 -24.10 -33.46
N SER A 543 6.49 -24.84 -34.43
CA SER A 543 5.80 -24.26 -35.59
C SER A 543 4.49 -23.57 -35.20
N LEU A 544 3.73 -24.13 -34.27
CA LEU A 544 2.47 -23.55 -33.79
C LEU A 544 2.70 -22.25 -33.00
N VAL A 545 3.74 -22.20 -32.16
CA VAL A 545 4.10 -20.96 -31.45
C VAL A 545 4.61 -19.90 -32.43
N ALA A 546 5.43 -20.28 -33.40
CA ALA A 546 5.90 -19.35 -34.43
C ALA A 546 4.71 -18.76 -35.21
N LEU A 547 3.75 -19.61 -35.58
CA LEU A 547 2.55 -19.21 -36.30
C LEU A 547 1.65 -18.27 -35.47
N ALA A 548 1.48 -18.53 -34.18
CA ALA A 548 0.72 -17.64 -33.30
C ALA A 548 1.39 -16.26 -33.18
N ARG A 549 2.73 -16.21 -33.09
CA ARG A 549 3.50 -14.95 -33.01
C ARG A 549 3.48 -14.16 -34.32
N GLU A 550 3.50 -14.82 -35.47
CA GLU A 550 3.44 -14.17 -36.79
C GLU A 550 2.11 -13.44 -37.02
N HIS A 551 1.07 -13.85 -36.30
CA HIS A 551 -0.29 -13.30 -36.42
C HIS A 551 -0.76 -12.58 -35.15
N ASP A 552 0.15 -12.18 -34.27
CA ASP A 552 -0.14 -11.43 -33.03
C ASP A 552 -1.18 -12.09 -32.12
N CYS A 553 -1.29 -13.42 -32.19
CA CYS A 553 -2.24 -14.24 -31.45
C CYS A 553 -1.57 -14.93 -30.26
N LEU A 554 -2.34 -15.18 -29.19
CA LEU A 554 -1.85 -15.96 -28.06
C LEU A 554 -1.96 -17.46 -28.33
N PRO A 555 -0.89 -18.25 -28.17
CA PRO A 555 -1.00 -19.70 -28.21
C PRO A 555 -1.51 -20.23 -26.86
N ASN A 556 -2.62 -20.97 -26.90
CA ASN A 556 -3.34 -21.55 -25.75
C ASN A 556 -3.39 -23.08 -25.85
N VAL A 557 -3.51 -23.81 -24.75
CA VAL A 557 -3.57 -25.29 -24.74
C VAL A 557 -4.60 -25.79 -23.75
N PRO A 558 -5.52 -26.70 -24.10
CA PRO A 558 -6.17 -27.66 -23.20
C PRO A 558 -5.46 -29.02 -23.32
N ASP A 559 -4.96 -29.57 -22.20
CA ASP A 559 -4.24 -30.85 -22.14
C ASP A 559 -5.05 -31.96 -21.45
N ARG A 560 -4.73 -33.25 -21.64
CA ARG A 560 -5.38 -34.40 -20.97
C ARG A 560 -4.42 -35.52 -20.55
N GLN A 561 -4.67 -36.19 -19.40
CA GLN A 561 -4.09 -37.51 -19.09
C GLN A 561 -5.06 -38.52 -18.44
N PHE A 562 -5.30 -39.69 -19.06
CA PHE A 562 -5.70 -40.96 -18.38
C PHE A 562 -4.93 -42.18 -18.87
N GLY A 563 -4.70 -43.13 -17.95
CA GLY A 563 -4.25 -44.51 -18.23
C GLY A 563 -5.43 -45.42 -18.62
N SER A 564 -5.25 -46.66 -19.09
CA SER A 564 -4.07 -47.51 -19.25
C SER A 564 -4.12 -48.19 -20.63
N GLN A 565 -2.94 -48.41 -21.24
CA GLN A 565 -2.68 -48.92 -22.61
C GLN A 565 -2.63 -47.93 -23.78
N VAL A 566 -2.33 -46.65 -23.53
CA VAL A 566 -1.89 -45.70 -24.58
C VAL A 566 -0.38 -45.51 -24.49
N VAL A 567 0.31 -45.62 -25.64
CA VAL A 567 1.78 -45.67 -25.83
C VAL A 567 2.54 -44.96 -24.71
N ARG A 568 3.03 -45.72 -23.71
CA ARG A 568 3.74 -45.20 -22.51
C ARG A 568 4.74 -44.10 -22.84
N ARG A 569 5.44 -44.24 -23.97
CA ARG A 569 6.39 -43.27 -24.52
C ARG A 569 5.79 -41.88 -24.77
N GLN A 570 4.59 -41.76 -25.32
CA GLN A 570 3.93 -40.47 -25.58
C GLN A 570 3.44 -39.81 -24.29
N ALA A 571 2.88 -40.60 -23.36
CA ALA A 571 2.48 -40.11 -22.04
C ALA A 571 3.69 -39.62 -21.22
N ASP A 572 4.80 -40.36 -21.26
CA ASP A 572 6.05 -39.96 -20.61
C ASP A 572 6.69 -38.72 -21.27
N GLN A 573 6.61 -38.60 -22.59
CA GLN A 573 7.06 -37.41 -23.33
C GLN A 573 6.21 -36.18 -22.97
N LEU A 574 4.89 -36.33 -22.90
CA LEU A 574 3.96 -35.28 -22.48
C LEU A 574 4.30 -34.82 -21.05
N ARG A 575 4.38 -35.74 -20.09
CA ARG A 575 4.74 -35.45 -18.68
C ARG A 575 6.03 -34.67 -18.52
N ARG A 576 7.06 -35.00 -19.31
CA ARG A 576 8.35 -34.29 -19.30
C ARG A 576 8.25 -32.90 -19.92
N SER A 577 7.45 -32.74 -20.98
CA SER A 577 7.38 -31.50 -21.74
C SER A 577 6.39 -30.46 -21.17
N LEU A 578 5.43 -30.89 -20.34
CA LEU A 578 4.45 -30.02 -19.69
C LEU A 578 5.09 -28.86 -18.91
N ARG A 579 6.19 -29.13 -18.20
CA ARG A 579 6.92 -28.12 -17.42
C ARG A 579 7.60 -27.05 -18.30
N GLY A 580 7.72 -27.28 -19.61
CA GLY A 580 8.39 -26.41 -20.57
C GLY A 580 7.48 -25.52 -21.42
N LEU A 581 6.16 -25.76 -21.45
CA LEU A 581 5.25 -25.11 -22.40
C LEU A 581 5.25 -23.56 -22.35
N LYS A 582 5.33 -22.98 -21.15
CA LYS A 582 5.43 -21.52 -21.02
C LYS A 582 6.74 -20.96 -21.59
N ARG A 583 7.86 -21.70 -21.45
CA ARG A 583 9.15 -21.32 -22.04
C ARG A 583 9.15 -21.48 -23.56
N GLU A 584 8.34 -22.39 -24.08
CA GLU A 584 8.13 -22.57 -25.51
C GLU A 584 7.35 -21.40 -26.13
N GLY A 585 6.50 -20.71 -25.35
CA GLY A 585 5.80 -19.48 -25.75
C GLY A 585 4.29 -19.50 -25.54
N PHE A 586 3.71 -20.58 -25.00
CA PHE A 586 2.30 -20.66 -24.62
C PHE A 586 1.99 -19.74 -23.44
N ARG A 587 1.04 -18.81 -23.62
CA ARG A 587 0.70 -17.80 -22.60
C ARG A 587 -0.33 -18.35 -21.61
N HIS A 588 -1.34 -19.07 -22.08
CA HIS A 588 -2.34 -19.77 -21.26
C HIS A 588 -2.27 -21.29 -21.50
N VAL A 589 -2.09 -22.07 -20.43
CA VAL A 589 -1.98 -23.53 -20.50
C VAL A 589 -3.00 -24.13 -19.55
N PHE A 590 -4.07 -24.72 -20.07
CA PHE A 590 -5.10 -25.49 -19.39
C PHE A 590 -4.74 -27.00 -19.45
N VAL A 591 -4.93 -27.73 -18.36
CA VAL A 591 -4.58 -29.16 -18.20
C VAL A 591 -5.78 -29.79 -17.49
N LEU A 592 -6.38 -30.79 -18.14
CA LEU A 592 -7.58 -31.50 -17.73
C LEU A 592 -7.18 -32.93 -17.38
N ASP A 593 -7.01 -33.20 -16.09
CA ASP A 593 -6.44 -34.41 -15.56
C ASP A 593 -7.52 -35.45 -15.17
N SER A 594 -8.81 -35.26 -15.52
CA SER A 594 -9.95 -36.22 -15.40
C SER A 594 -10.87 -36.32 -16.65
N PRO A 595 -11.51 -37.47 -17.01
CA PRO A 595 -12.58 -37.46 -18.00
C PRO A 595 -13.78 -36.64 -17.51
N GLU A 596 -14.00 -36.60 -16.19
CA GLU A 596 -15.01 -35.76 -15.57
C GLU A 596 -14.71 -34.25 -15.78
N GLU A 597 -13.44 -33.82 -15.64
CA GLU A 597 -12.98 -32.45 -15.98
C GLU A 597 -13.23 -32.11 -17.46
N VAL A 598 -13.06 -33.09 -18.35
CA VAL A 598 -13.30 -32.91 -19.79
C VAL A 598 -14.78 -32.73 -20.10
N GLU A 599 -15.66 -33.49 -19.43
CA GLU A 599 -17.11 -33.38 -19.60
C GLU A 599 -17.70 -32.13 -18.94
N ALA A 600 -17.10 -31.66 -17.85
CA ALA A 600 -17.53 -30.47 -17.12
C ALA A 600 -16.99 -29.15 -17.72
N ALA A 601 -15.91 -29.20 -18.50
CA ALA A 601 -15.30 -28.02 -19.10
C ALA A 601 -16.28 -27.25 -19.99
N THR A 602 -16.23 -25.93 -19.91
CA THR A 602 -17.00 -24.98 -20.71
C THR A 602 -16.03 -23.90 -21.18
N ILE A 603 -16.24 -23.35 -22.39
CA ILE A 603 -15.33 -22.36 -22.98
C ILE A 603 -16.07 -21.03 -23.17
N GLU A 604 -15.63 -20.01 -22.46
CA GLU A 604 -16.05 -18.62 -22.61
C GLU A 604 -15.05 -17.86 -23.51
N ARG A 605 -15.55 -17.01 -24.40
CA ARG A 605 -14.73 -16.19 -25.30
C ARG A 605 -14.67 -14.76 -24.76
N VAL A 606 -13.47 -14.22 -24.61
CA VAL A 606 -13.25 -12.86 -24.09
C VAL A 606 -12.49 -12.00 -25.09
N PRO A 607 -12.80 -10.70 -25.24
CA PRO A 607 -12.01 -9.80 -26.08
C PRO A 607 -10.57 -9.69 -25.56
N LEU A 608 -9.60 -9.52 -26.46
CA LEU A 608 -8.26 -9.12 -26.06
C LEU A 608 -8.30 -7.64 -25.60
N TRP A 609 -7.55 -7.29 -24.57
CA TRP A 609 -7.34 -5.90 -24.14
C TRP A 609 -6.77 -4.94 -25.22
N VAL A 610 -6.13 -5.49 -26.27
CA VAL A 610 -5.69 -4.74 -27.47
C VAL A 610 -6.79 -4.64 -28.53
N ASN A 611 -7.87 -5.41 -28.40
CA ASN A 611 -8.96 -5.47 -29.36
C ASN A 611 -9.84 -4.20 -29.23
N LEU A 612 -9.65 -3.28 -30.17
CA LEU A 612 -10.47 -2.09 -30.33
C LEU A 612 -11.35 -2.19 -31.58
N GLN A 613 -11.80 -3.38 -31.98
CA GLN A 613 -12.70 -3.56 -33.13
C GLN A 613 -14.03 -2.79 -33.02
N HIS A 614 -14.42 -2.41 -31.80
CA HIS A 614 -15.59 -1.57 -31.55
C HIS A 614 -15.33 -0.08 -31.82
N GLU A 615 -14.07 0.34 -31.85
CA GLU A 615 -13.68 1.68 -32.27
C GLU A 615 -13.76 1.77 -33.79
N HIS A 616 -14.51 2.75 -34.27
CA HIS A 616 -14.70 2.96 -35.70
C HIS A 616 -14.20 4.35 -36.09
N GLY A 617 -13.50 4.40 -37.21
CA GLY A 617 -12.92 5.62 -37.75
C GLY A 617 -13.97 6.63 -38.26
N PRO A 618 -13.50 7.77 -38.81
CA PRO A 618 -12.18 7.89 -39.43
C PRO A 618 -11.05 8.10 -38.41
N PHE A 619 -9.92 7.44 -38.62
CA PHE A 619 -8.72 7.57 -37.79
C PHE A 619 -7.64 8.38 -38.50
N ASP A 620 -6.93 9.20 -37.73
CA ASP A 620 -5.73 9.92 -38.16
C ASP A 620 -4.51 9.33 -37.46
N ILE A 621 -3.70 8.54 -38.18
CA ILE A 621 -2.54 7.86 -37.61
C ILE A 621 -1.32 8.79 -37.65
N ILE A 622 -0.76 9.12 -36.48
CA ILE A 622 0.31 10.11 -36.30
C ILE A 622 1.47 9.46 -35.55
N GLY A 623 2.68 9.51 -36.10
CA GLY A 623 3.88 8.93 -35.49
C GLY A 623 5.07 9.90 -35.49
N ASP A 624 6.13 9.51 -34.79
CA ASP A 624 7.42 10.23 -34.74
C ASP A 624 7.30 11.71 -34.37
N VAL A 625 6.48 12.02 -33.36
CA VAL A 625 6.22 13.40 -32.92
C VAL A 625 7.46 14.03 -32.29
N HIS A 626 8.23 13.27 -31.50
CA HIS A 626 9.54 13.68 -30.98
C HIS A 626 9.59 15.07 -30.35
N GLY A 627 8.61 15.47 -29.55
CA GLY A 627 8.56 16.77 -28.90
C GLY A 627 8.38 17.98 -29.84
N CYS A 628 8.06 17.76 -31.11
CA CYS A 628 7.80 18.81 -32.10
C CYS A 628 6.37 19.35 -31.96
N TYR A 629 6.13 20.11 -30.89
CA TYR A 629 4.81 20.62 -30.53
C TYR A 629 4.18 21.50 -31.61
N ASP A 630 4.92 22.47 -32.15
CA ASP A 630 4.41 23.41 -33.15
C ASP A 630 3.99 22.68 -34.44
N GLU A 631 4.80 21.73 -34.89
CA GLU A 631 4.49 20.89 -36.05
C GLU A 631 3.28 19.99 -35.80
N LEU A 632 3.14 19.44 -34.59
CA LEU A 632 1.97 18.64 -34.21
C LEU A 632 0.70 19.49 -34.22
N VAL A 633 0.73 20.71 -33.69
CA VAL A 633 -0.41 21.64 -33.74
C VAL A 633 -0.80 21.95 -35.18
N ILE A 634 0.18 22.32 -36.03
CA ILE A 634 -0.05 22.59 -37.45
C ILE A 634 -0.67 21.38 -38.16
N LEU A 635 -0.19 20.17 -37.85
CA LEU A 635 -0.71 18.93 -38.41
C LEU A 635 -2.17 18.71 -37.99
N LEU A 636 -2.46 18.81 -36.70
CA LEU A 636 -3.81 18.61 -36.16
C LEU A 636 -4.81 19.64 -36.71
N GLU A 637 -4.44 20.91 -36.80
CA GLU A 637 -5.28 21.95 -37.41
C GLU A 637 -5.55 21.68 -38.90
N ARG A 638 -4.53 21.24 -39.65
CA ARG A 638 -4.70 20.84 -41.07
C ARG A 638 -5.60 19.62 -41.24
N LEU A 639 -5.55 18.70 -40.28
CA LEU A 639 -6.44 17.54 -40.24
C LEU A 639 -7.86 17.89 -39.77
N GLY A 640 -8.10 19.13 -39.33
CA GLY A 640 -9.43 19.63 -38.96
C GLY A 640 -9.74 19.59 -37.47
N TYR A 641 -8.77 19.24 -36.62
CA TYR A 641 -8.94 19.29 -35.17
C TYR A 641 -8.95 20.74 -34.68
N ARG A 642 -9.90 21.03 -33.79
CA ARG A 642 -9.98 22.29 -33.05
C ARG A 642 -9.33 22.08 -31.70
N LEU A 643 -8.27 22.83 -31.42
CA LEU A 643 -7.53 22.78 -30.17
C LEU A 643 -7.98 23.92 -29.26
N GLU A 644 -8.28 23.61 -28.01
CA GLU A 644 -8.62 24.60 -26.99
C GLU A 644 -7.65 24.47 -25.81
N THR A 645 -7.16 25.61 -25.34
CA THR A 645 -6.32 25.71 -24.16
C THR A 645 -7.11 26.26 -22.99
N SER A 646 -6.95 25.65 -21.83
CA SER A 646 -7.59 26.06 -20.58
C SER A 646 -6.55 26.22 -19.49
N ALA A 647 -6.71 27.23 -18.63
CA ALA A 647 -5.94 27.29 -17.40
C ALA A 647 -6.46 26.21 -16.43
N GLY A 648 -5.61 25.24 -16.12
CA GLY A 648 -5.91 24.16 -15.18
C GLY A 648 -5.97 24.65 -13.73
N ALA A 649 -6.60 23.85 -12.87
CA ALA A 649 -6.83 24.17 -11.45
C ALA A 649 -5.53 24.50 -10.66
N ASP A 650 -4.40 23.96 -11.11
CA ASP A 650 -3.09 24.11 -10.46
C ASP A 650 -2.16 25.12 -11.18
N GLY A 651 -2.69 25.89 -12.14
CA GLY A 651 -1.90 26.80 -12.98
C GLY A 651 -1.23 26.15 -14.19
N GLU A 652 -1.46 24.84 -14.41
CA GLU A 652 -0.99 24.10 -15.59
C GLU A 652 -1.84 24.39 -16.83
N THR A 653 -1.24 24.49 -18.01
CA THR A 653 -1.98 24.58 -19.27
C THR A 653 -2.62 23.23 -19.60
N GLY A 654 -3.96 23.16 -19.52
CA GLY A 654 -4.74 22.05 -20.01
C GLY A 654 -5.03 22.20 -21.51
N PHE A 655 -5.05 21.08 -22.22
CA PHE A 655 -5.40 21.02 -23.63
C PHE A 655 -6.63 20.12 -23.81
N SER A 656 -7.53 20.55 -24.68
CA SER A 656 -8.58 19.70 -25.23
C SER A 656 -8.61 19.83 -26.74
N ALA A 657 -9.08 18.78 -27.43
CA ALA A 657 -9.23 18.79 -28.87
C ALA A 657 -10.60 18.23 -29.25
N SER A 658 -11.14 18.69 -30.38
CA SER A 658 -12.33 18.10 -30.98
C SER A 658 -12.23 18.11 -32.49
N HIS A 659 -12.77 17.09 -33.16
CA HIS A 659 -12.91 17.07 -34.62
C HIS A 659 -14.39 17.19 -34.98
N PRO A 660 -14.81 18.13 -35.84
CA PRO A 660 -16.24 18.33 -36.18
C PRO A 660 -16.93 17.10 -36.76
N GLU A 661 -16.18 16.25 -37.47
CA GLU A 661 -16.65 14.99 -38.05
C GLU A 661 -16.43 13.77 -37.13
N GLY A 662 -16.00 13.99 -35.88
CA GLY A 662 -15.77 12.90 -34.91
C GLY A 662 -14.56 12.00 -35.21
N ARG A 663 -13.59 12.47 -36.00
CA ARG A 663 -12.33 11.74 -36.24
C ARG A 663 -11.53 11.60 -34.95
N LYS A 664 -10.80 10.49 -34.85
CA LYS A 664 -9.97 10.17 -33.69
C LYS A 664 -8.50 10.05 -34.10
N ALA A 665 -7.62 10.72 -33.36
CA ALA A 665 -6.18 10.63 -33.61
C ALA A 665 -5.62 9.32 -33.01
N VAL A 666 -4.65 8.69 -33.66
CA VAL A 666 -3.96 7.50 -33.16
C VAL A 666 -2.47 7.77 -33.16
N PHE A 667 -1.91 8.03 -31.98
CA PHE A 667 -0.49 8.26 -31.79
C PHE A 667 0.27 6.94 -31.70
N VAL A 668 1.21 6.71 -32.63
CA VAL A 668 1.96 5.45 -32.74
C VAL A 668 3.26 5.41 -31.93
N GLY A 669 3.34 6.23 -30.87
CA GLY A 669 4.50 6.32 -29.98
C GLY A 669 5.54 7.34 -30.45
N ASP A 670 6.67 7.37 -29.75
CA ASP A 670 7.80 8.27 -29.98
C ASP A 670 7.37 9.76 -29.94
N LEU A 671 6.61 10.09 -28.90
CA LEU A 671 6.16 11.42 -28.51
C LEU A 671 7.29 12.29 -27.97
N VAL A 672 8.30 11.66 -27.37
CA VAL A 672 9.39 12.35 -26.65
C VAL A 672 10.74 12.25 -27.37
N ASP A 673 11.74 12.93 -26.81
CA ASP A 673 13.11 13.12 -27.29
C ASP A 673 13.26 14.05 -28.50
N ARG A 674 14.30 14.90 -28.49
CA ARG A 674 14.81 15.78 -29.57
C ARG A 674 14.09 17.11 -29.80
N GLY A 675 12.77 17.16 -29.65
CA GLY A 675 12.00 18.36 -29.96
C GLY A 675 11.98 19.40 -28.84
N PRO A 676 11.72 20.67 -29.17
CA PRO A 676 11.77 21.77 -28.20
C PRO A 676 10.56 21.86 -27.25
N GLY A 677 9.48 21.11 -27.50
CA GLY A 677 8.22 21.18 -26.75
C GLY A 677 7.68 19.82 -26.29
N VAL A 678 8.53 19.00 -25.67
CA VAL A 678 8.18 17.68 -25.12
C VAL A 678 7.08 17.78 -24.06
N ALA A 679 7.16 18.77 -23.16
CA ALA A 679 6.15 18.95 -22.11
C ALA A 679 4.78 19.29 -22.70
N GLU A 680 4.74 20.16 -23.71
CA GLU A 680 3.53 20.59 -24.41
C GLU A 680 2.93 19.46 -25.24
N VAL A 681 3.75 18.67 -25.95
CA VAL A 681 3.29 17.45 -26.65
C VAL A 681 2.62 16.50 -25.67
N LEU A 682 3.25 16.23 -24.51
CA LEU A 682 2.70 15.32 -23.51
C LEU A 682 1.38 15.86 -22.94
N LYS A 683 1.30 17.16 -22.60
CA LYS A 683 0.06 17.80 -22.13
C LYS A 683 -1.07 17.68 -23.17
N LEU A 684 -0.77 17.94 -24.44
CA LEU A 684 -1.73 17.84 -25.53
C LEU A 684 -2.23 16.41 -25.74
N VAL A 685 -1.32 15.44 -25.90
CA VAL A 685 -1.69 14.04 -26.16
C VAL A 685 -2.43 13.44 -24.96
N MET A 686 -1.99 13.71 -23.73
CA MET A 686 -2.71 13.28 -22.53
C MET A 686 -4.13 13.86 -22.46
N GLY A 687 -4.30 15.14 -22.82
CA GLY A 687 -5.60 15.80 -22.92
C GLY A 687 -6.50 15.15 -23.98
N MET A 688 -5.95 14.86 -25.16
CA MET A 688 -6.70 14.20 -26.24
C MET A 688 -7.12 12.77 -25.88
N VAL A 689 -6.23 11.99 -25.24
CA VAL A 689 -6.54 10.62 -24.82
C VAL A 689 -7.58 10.61 -23.70
N SER A 690 -7.41 11.45 -22.67
CA SER A 690 -8.39 11.56 -21.57
C SER A 690 -9.76 12.10 -22.02
N GLY A 691 -9.79 12.97 -23.03
CA GLY A 691 -11.01 13.45 -23.68
C GLY A 691 -11.66 12.45 -24.64
N GLY A 692 -11.07 11.28 -24.85
CA GLY A 692 -11.61 10.24 -25.75
C GLY A 692 -11.51 10.56 -27.24
N VAL A 693 -10.72 11.57 -27.62
CA VAL A 693 -10.52 12.01 -29.01
C VAL A 693 -9.19 11.53 -29.61
N ALA A 694 -8.39 10.80 -28.83
CA ALA A 694 -7.22 10.09 -29.32
C ALA A 694 -6.99 8.73 -28.64
N LEU A 695 -6.27 7.87 -29.33
CA LEU A 695 -5.62 6.67 -28.81
C LEU A 695 -4.10 6.86 -28.86
N CYS A 696 -3.35 6.18 -27.99
CA CYS A 696 -1.90 6.24 -27.99
C CYS A 696 -1.31 4.86 -27.65
N VAL A 697 -0.30 4.45 -28.40
CA VAL A 697 0.52 3.27 -28.06
C VAL A 697 1.90 3.69 -27.55
N ALA A 698 2.53 2.81 -26.79
CA ALA A 698 3.85 3.04 -26.22
C ALA A 698 4.94 2.93 -27.30
N GLY A 699 5.74 3.98 -27.47
CA GLY A 699 6.95 3.94 -28.27
C GLY A 699 8.19 3.56 -27.45
N ASN A 700 9.30 3.48 -28.17
CA ASN A 700 10.58 3.07 -27.60
C ASN A 700 11.22 4.20 -26.77
N HIS A 701 10.93 5.46 -27.14
CA HIS A 701 11.41 6.64 -26.45
C HIS A 701 10.67 6.84 -25.12
N GLU A 702 9.34 6.65 -25.09
CA GLU A 702 8.53 6.68 -23.87
C GLU A 702 8.98 5.61 -22.87
N SER A 703 9.25 4.40 -23.38
CA SER A 703 9.77 3.29 -22.57
C SER A 703 11.10 3.61 -21.89
N LYS A 704 11.98 4.39 -22.53
CA LYS A 704 13.26 4.84 -21.94
C LYS A 704 13.03 5.95 -20.92
N LEU A 705 12.18 6.93 -21.24
CA LEU A 705 11.84 8.04 -20.34
C LEU A 705 11.19 7.56 -19.04
N VAL A 706 10.21 6.66 -19.11
CA VAL A 706 9.55 6.06 -17.93
C VAL A 706 10.56 5.36 -17.02
N ARG A 707 11.50 4.59 -17.58
CA ARG A 707 12.55 3.93 -16.80
C ARG A 707 13.41 4.95 -16.03
N LYS A 708 13.75 6.07 -16.66
CA LYS A 708 14.55 7.13 -16.06
C LYS A 708 13.79 7.91 -14.99
N LEU A 709 12.53 8.28 -15.23
CA LEU A 709 11.64 8.93 -14.26
C LEU A 709 11.38 8.06 -13.02
N ARG A 710 11.47 6.73 -13.16
CA ARG A 710 11.36 5.75 -12.07
C ARG A 710 12.68 5.47 -11.32
N GLY A 711 13.71 6.27 -11.56
CA GLY A 711 14.99 6.15 -10.86
C GLY A 711 15.87 4.99 -11.31
N ARG A 712 15.57 4.33 -12.45
CA ARG A 712 16.47 3.31 -13.01
C ARG A 712 17.65 3.98 -13.73
N ASN A 713 18.81 3.33 -13.67
CA ASN A 713 19.98 3.73 -14.43
C ASN A 713 19.77 3.41 -15.92
N VAL A 714 19.45 4.44 -16.70
CA VAL A 714 19.39 4.42 -18.16
C VAL A 714 20.48 5.33 -18.69
N GLN A 715 21.16 4.92 -19.77
CA GLN A 715 22.12 5.79 -20.46
C GLN A 715 21.39 7.01 -20.99
N VAL A 716 21.73 8.18 -20.47
CA VAL A 716 21.14 9.45 -20.91
C VAL A 716 21.83 9.88 -22.20
N SER A 717 21.18 9.59 -23.33
CA SER A 717 21.56 10.12 -24.64
C SER A 717 21.06 11.56 -24.80
N HIS A 718 21.58 12.29 -25.80
CA HIS A 718 21.26 13.70 -26.02
C HIS A 718 19.74 13.99 -26.07
N GLY A 719 18.97 13.18 -26.80
CA GLY A 719 17.50 13.35 -26.88
C GLY A 719 16.77 13.10 -25.55
N LEU A 720 17.19 12.11 -24.76
CA LEU A 720 16.60 11.85 -23.44
C LEU A 720 16.97 12.94 -22.43
N ALA A 721 18.16 13.55 -22.56
CA ALA A 721 18.59 14.66 -21.72
C ALA A 721 17.67 15.88 -21.91
N GLU A 722 17.30 16.19 -23.14
CA GLU A 722 16.41 17.31 -23.48
C GLU A 722 15.00 17.10 -22.93
N SER A 723 14.45 15.88 -23.10
CA SER A 723 13.16 15.49 -22.49
C SER A 723 13.15 15.69 -20.98
N LEU A 724 14.22 15.30 -20.29
CA LEU A 724 14.33 15.45 -18.83
C LEU A 724 14.47 16.92 -18.41
N ALA A 725 15.28 17.70 -19.13
CA ALA A 725 15.49 19.11 -18.82
C ALA A 725 14.19 19.92 -18.94
N GLN A 726 13.38 19.63 -19.96
CA GLN A 726 12.06 20.27 -20.12
C GLN A 726 11.09 19.84 -19.01
N LEU A 727 11.05 18.55 -18.66
CA LEU A 727 10.19 18.06 -17.58
C LEU A 727 10.63 18.54 -16.18
N GLU A 728 11.90 18.85 -15.95
CA GLU A 728 12.39 19.42 -14.69
C GLU A 728 11.84 20.81 -14.39
N LEU A 729 11.46 21.57 -15.43
CA LEU A 729 10.81 22.88 -15.32
C LEU A 729 9.33 22.78 -14.92
N GLU A 730 8.76 21.58 -15.00
CA GLU A 730 7.36 21.32 -14.68
C GLU A 730 7.14 20.90 -13.22
N SER A 731 5.89 21.01 -12.78
CA SER A 731 5.47 20.63 -11.43
C SER A 731 5.81 19.15 -11.13
N PRO A 732 6.14 18.80 -9.87
CA PRO A 732 6.32 17.39 -9.49
C PRO A 732 5.07 16.54 -9.76
N THR A 733 3.88 17.13 -9.61
CA THR A 733 2.59 16.50 -9.88
C THR A 733 2.41 16.17 -11.36
N PHE A 734 2.78 17.08 -12.27
CA PHE A 734 2.77 16.82 -13.71
C PHE A 734 3.73 15.69 -14.09
N ARG A 735 4.96 15.72 -13.58
CA ARG A 735 5.95 14.64 -13.83
C ARG A 735 5.45 13.27 -13.38
N GLN A 736 4.74 13.19 -12.26
CA GLN A 736 4.13 11.96 -11.79
C GLN A 736 3.02 11.49 -12.75
N ARG A 737 2.14 12.40 -13.20
CA ARG A 737 1.09 12.11 -14.17
C ARG A 737 1.64 11.64 -15.51
N VAL A 738 2.72 12.24 -16.01
CA VAL A 738 3.42 11.80 -17.22
C VAL A 738 3.96 10.39 -17.04
N ALA A 739 4.61 10.09 -15.91
CA ALA A 739 5.14 8.76 -15.64
C ALA A 739 4.04 7.69 -15.55
N GLN A 740 2.88 8.03 -14.99
CA GLN A 740 1.71 7.14 -14.92
C GLN A 740 1.07 6.93 -16.29
N PHE A 741 0.86 8.00 -17.05
CA PHE A 741 0.29 7.94 -18.40
C PHE A 741 1.15 7.07 -19.33
N LEU A 742 2.45 7.37 -19.42
CA LEU A 742 3.35 6.66 -20.33
C LEU A 742 3.54 5.18 -19.96
N ASP A 743 3.44 4.82 -18.68
CA ASP A 743 3.49 3.41 -18.25
C ASP A 743 2.19 2.64 -18.51
N GLY A 744 1.05 3.35 -18.55
CA GLY A 744 -0.25 2.76 -18.87
C GLY A 744 -0.47 2.52 -20.37
N LEU A 745 0.42 3.00 -21.25
CA LEU A 745 0.30 2.83 -22.69
C LEU A 745 0.54 1.38 -23.12
N ILE A 746 -0.27 0.89 -24.07
CA ILE A 746 -0.17 -0.48 -24.61
C ILE A 746 0.76 -0.48 -25.83
N SER A 747 1.43 -1.59 -26.12
CA SER A 747 2.40 -1.65 -27.23
C SER A 747 1.80 -1.71 -28.63
N HIS A 748 0.52 -2.09 -28.76
CA HIS A 748 -0.22 -2.17 -30.03
C HIS A 748 -1.73 -2.27 -29.76
N TYR A 749 -2.53 -2.00 -30.78
CA TYR A 749 -3.96 -2.30 -30.81
C TYR A 749 -4.26 -3.24 -32.00
N CYS A 750 -5.18 -4.18 -31.80
CA CYS A 750 -5.76 -4.99 -32.85
C CYS A 750 -7.08 -4.32 -33.27
N ALA A 751 -7.18 -3.96 -34.54
CA ALA A 751 -8.34 -3.35 -35.16
C ALA A 751 -8.95 -4.28 -36.21
#